data_AF-A0A917CW01-F1
#
_entry.id   AF-A0A917CW01-F1
#
_cell.length_a   1.000
_cell.length_b   1.000
_cell.length_c   1.000
_cell.angle_alpha   90.00
_cell.angle_beta   90.00
_cell.angle_gamma   90.00
#
_symmetry.space_group_name_H-M   'P 1'
#
loop_
_entity.id
_entity.type
_entity.pdbx_description
1 polymer ?
#
loop_
_entity_poly.entity_id
_entity_poly.type
_entity_poly.pdbx_seq_one_letter_code
_entity_poly.pdbx_strand_id
1 'polypeptide(L)'
;MPNSHFNFALLLTILSVTADAQVNGCPLIDMPLNEKHRACFDEPVYDGKIRLDAREKKPLDDHRFLISGDVCVKQNDLSLLTPALIYNHRDSTVQTRGIVQLQNKSQRLSAMSISMNTVTEQAELREVNYFLIDSDMNGQADYMKIGDNQSHLQAVTFSTCSPAKRDWEVRAEQADLNHSEGVGTFRHMTLRIKDIPVLYLPYAKLPINDDRRSGFLVPGVSYSNTTGLDLSMPYYINIKPNMDMTLTPRYIADHGVMLGTQYRYLTDRSRGVFEGSYLPNDDKRLRDRSLIDYRHSTLFNDGWRFDSHLQSVSDSRYYEDFSSSAYITSKPYLMSQMSVRGSSPTWQFFAGINEYDVLSEQVTADKEPYRTLPEISFDWFKSRYQEQFSYGLQSELINFYKQDAIGAWRSDITPWFEKQWTTSWGYLKPKLQYRSTRYQFDDNRPDIQRNLPIVSVDSGLVFQKNQSEGAYKTIEPRLFYTYVPYRDQSDIPIFDSRELSFGSALLFQTNRFSGADRQSDMNQASLALTQRSYDAGGQERWNWTIGQINYFEDQKVQINDAPQTITQSPIIFDYNLFLSRYWSAGLSLHYNENESQLERGLFRIQHKTDNSGLYNLAYRFRRSKIEQFDASAVIPLNQRHRIIARWNYSTRSHKTIEALFGYEHKSCCWAFRLVARHYLVDETGLTNNGIYAEIQLNGLGSLGRDPRELLQQSILGYQETF
;
A
#
# COMPACT_ATOMS: atom_id res chain seq x y z
N MET A 1 18.31 46.58 -44.00
CA MET A 1 18.00 45.19 -43.61
C MET A 1 17.69 45.18 -42.12
N PRO A 2 16.41 45.15 -41.69
CA PRO A 2 16.08 44.90 -40.30
C PRO A 2 15.96 43.39 -40.05
N ASN A 3 16.56 42.96 -38.94
CA ASN A 3 16.55 41.59 -38.43
C ASN A 3 15.12 41.11 -38.15
N SER A 4 14.63 40.13 -38.93
CA SER A 4 13.50 39.30 -38.50
C SER A 4 14.06 38.14 -37.67
N HIS A 5 13.74 38.15 -36.38
CA HIS A 5 14.02 37.04 -35.47
C HIS A 5 13.16 35.84 -35.89
N PHE A 6 13.82 34.72 -36.13
CA PHE A 6 13.24 33.43 -36.51
C PHE A 6 13.20 32.60 -35.21
N ASN A 7 12.04 32.52 -34.58
CA ASN A 7 11.81 31.66 -33.43
C ASN A 7 11.17 30.35 -33.91
N PHE A 8 11.58 29.24 -33.31
CA PHE A 8 11.15 27.87 -33.62
C PHE A 8 10.64 27.25 -32.32
N ALA A 9 9.96 28.07 -31.52
CA ALA A 9 9.69 27.85 -30.10
C ALA A 9 8.48 26.92 -29.86
N LEU A 10 7.67 26.66 -30.89
CA LEU A 10 6.49 25.79 -30.80
C LEU A 10 6.77 24.31 -30.50
N LEU A 11 7.99 23.83 -30.67
CA LEU A 11 8.34 22.41 -30.43
C LEU A 11 8.82 22.14 -29.00
N LEU A 12 8.80 23.15 -28.13
CA LEU A 12 9.37 23.12 -26.79
C LEU A 12 8.31 23.32 -25.73
N THR A 13 7.57 22.26 -25.40
CA THR A 13 6.97 22.15 -24.07
C THR A 13 7.03 20.71 -23.56
N ILE A 14 7.56 20.59 -22.33
CA ILE A 14 7.34 19.60 -21.25
C ILE A 14 8.67 19.13 -20.63
N LEU A 15 8.56 18.89 -19.32
CA LEU A 15 9.50 19.01 -18.22
C LEU A 15 10.72 18.07 -18.25
N SER A 16 11.75 18.50 -17.51
CA SER A 16 12.97 17.76 -17.20
C SER A 16 12.81 16.82 -16.00
N VAL A 17 13.27 15.57 -16.08
CA VAL A 17 14.10 14.88 -15.06
C VAL A 17 14.85 13.73 -15.75
N THR A 18 16.09 13.48 -15.32
CA THR A 18 16.96 12.36 -15.70
C THR A 18 16.32 10.99 -15.45
N ALA A 19 16.17 10.16 -16.50
CA ALA A 19 15.85 8.74 -16.38
C ALA A 19 17.14 7.91 -16.54
N ASP A 20 17.64 7.41 -15.41
CA ASP A 20 18.55 6.28 -15.36
C ASP A 20 17.70 5.08 -14.95
N ALA A 21 17.39 4.16 -15.88
CA ALA A 21 17.01 2.78 -15.58
C ALA A 21 16.82 1.93 -16.85
N GLN A 22 17.69 0.95 -17.04
CA GLN A 22 17.27 -0.32 -17.63
C GLN A 22 16.20 -0.95 -16.73
N VAL A 23 14.96 -0.99 -17.17
CA VAL A 23 13.91 -1.79 -16.51
C VAL A 23 13.57 -3.00 -17.39
N ASN A 24 13.99 -4.17 -16.90
CA ASN A 24 13.38 -5.48 -17.17
C ASN A 24 13.20 -5.91 -18.64
N GLY A 25 14.30 -6.15 -19.35
CA GLY A 25 14.31 -7.04 -20.53
C GLY A 25 13.51 -6.57 -21.75
N CYS A 26 13.06 -5.32 -21.77
CA CYS A 26 12.45 -4.70 -22.93
C CYS A 26 13.54 -4.05 -23.79
N PRO A 27 13.62 -4.36 -25.10
CA PRO A 27 14.58 -3.70 -25.97
C PRO A 27 14.27 -2.20 -25.99
N LEU A 28 15.30 -1.38 -25.82
CA LEU A 28 15.22 0.04 -26.14
C LEU A 28 14.72 0.14 -27.59
N ILE A 29 13.67 0.94 -27.80
CA ILE A 29 13.17 1.24 -29.15
C ILE A 29 14.21 2.17 -29.78
N ASP A 30 15.24 1.58 -30.37
CA ASP A 30 16.27 2.31 -31.08
C ASP A 30 15.75 2.61 -32.49
N MET A 31 15.49 3.88 -32.79
CA MET A 31 15.35 4.32 -34.18
C MET A 31 16.75 4.33 -34.77
N PRO A 32 17.07 3.51 -35.78
CA PRO A 32 18.43 3.39 -36.28
C PRO A 32 18.88 4.74 -36.89
N LEU A 33 19.71 5.47 -36.16
CA LEU A 33 20.44 6.62 -36.67
C LEU A 33 21.78 6.14 -37.23
N ASN A 34 22.03 6.39 -38.51
CA ASN A 34 23.33 6.17 -39.14
C ASN A 34 24.42 6.95 -38.37
N GLU A 35 25.64 6.42 -38.23
CA GLU A 35 26.74 7.08 -37.49
C GLU A 35 27.05 8.50 -38.01
N LYS A 36 26.85 8.77 -39.30
CA LYS A 36 26.95 10.12 -39.89
C LYS A 36 25.84 11.08 -39.45
N HIS A 37 24.68 10.57 -39.05
CA HIS A 37 23.53 11.36 -38.62
C HIS A 37 23.57 11.65 -37.11
N ARG A 38 24.29 10.85 -36.31
CA ARG A 38 24.48 11.09 -34.86
C ARG A 38 25.05 12.47 -34.55
N ALA A 39 26.00 12.97 -35.35
CA ALA A 39 26.59 14.29 -35.17
C ALA A 39 25.57 15.45 -35.19
N CYS A 40 24.44 15.30 -35.92
CA CYS A 40 23.37 16.29 -35.90
C CYS A 40 22.62 16.31 -34.54
N PHE A 41 22.67 15.23 -33.77
CA PHE A 41 21.93 15.04 -32.52
C PHE A 41 22.80 14.96 -31.24
N ASP A 42 24.15 15.00 -31.35
CA ASP A 42 25.07 14.72 -30.23
C ASP A 42 25.25 15.88 -29.22
N GLU A 43 25.04 17.16 -29.59
CA GLU A 43 25.10 18.28 -28.64
C GLU A 43 24.09 19.42 -28.97
N PRO A 44 23.29 19.88 -27.98
CA PRO A 44 22.38 21.02 -28.11
C PRO A 44 23.14 22.37 -28.11
N VAL A 45 22.59 23.37 -28.80
CA VAL A 45 23.20 24.70 -28.99
C VAL A 45 22.31 25.79 -28.38
N TYR A 46 22.59 26.21 -27.15
CA TYR A 46 21.81 27.22 -26.42
C TYR A 46 22.32 28.66 -26.62
N ASP A 47 22.50 29.10 -27.87
CA ASP A 47 22.87 30.49 -28.18
C ASP A 47 21.71 31.31 -28.77
N GLY A 48 20.52 30.72 -28.83
CA GLY A 48 19.31 31.30 -29.42
C GLY A 48 19.37 31.48 -30.95
N LYS A 49 20.46 31.09 -31.61
CA LYS A 49 20.64 31.21 -33.06
C LYS A 49 20.30 29.89 -33.74
N ILE A 50 19.80 30.00 -34.97
CA ILE A 50 19.63 28.85 -35.85
C ILE A 50 20.97 28.58 -36.52
N ARG A 51 21.52 27.40 -36.30
CA ARG A 51 22.67 26.89 -37.04
C ARG A 51 22.16 25.97 -38.14
N LEU A 52 22.60 26.23 -39.37
CA LEU A 52 22.27 25.43 -40.53
C LEU A 52 23.57 24.95 -41.16
N ASP A 53 23.77 23.64 -41.15
CA ASP A 53 24.88 22.95 -41.80
C ASP A 53 24.36 22.22 -43.04
N ALA A 54 24.95 22.49 -44.20
CA ALA A 54 24.59 21.86 -45.48
C ALA A 54 25.80 21.84 -46.42
N ARG A 55 25.82 20.90 -47.38
CA ARG A 55 26.90 20.83 -48.38
C ARG A 55 26.74 21.87 -49.48
N GLU A 56 25.52 22.20 -49.85
CA GLU A 56 25.26 23.07 -50.99
C GLU A 56 24.03 23.97 -50.78
N LYS A 57 24.12 25.21 -51.26
CA LYS A 57 23.02 26.18 -51.36
C LYS A 57 22.95 26.71 -52.79
N LYS A 58 21.86 26.43 -53.50
CA LYS A 58 21.59 26.87 -54.87
C LYS A 58 20.33 27.75 -54.94
N PRO A 59 20.34 28.90 -55.62
CA PRO A 59 19.11 29.61 -55.94
C PRO A 59 18.29 28.79 -56.94
N LEU A 60 16.98 28.68 -56.71
CA LEU A 60 16.00 28.13 -57.66
C LEU A 60 15.37 29.24 -58.51
N ASP A 61 15.15 30.41 -57.89
CA ASP A 61 14.74 31.66 -58.52
C ASP A 61 15.07 32.83 -57.58
N ASP A 62 14.60 34.04 -57.91
CA ASP A 62 14.84 35.27 -57.14
C ASP A 62 14.37 35.19 -55.69
N HIS A 63 13.48 34.25 -55.33
CA HIS A 63 12.88 34.16 -54.01
C HIS A 63 13.13 32.84 -53.27
N ARG A 64 13.49 31.77 -53.98
CA ARG A 64 13.65 30.42 -53.44
C ARG A 64 15.08 29.91 -53.51
N PHE A 65 15.55 29.31 -52.42
CA PHE A 65 16.85 28.66 -52.32
C PHE A 65 16.68 27.18 -52.01
N LEU A 66 17.28 26.30 -52.82
CA LEU A 66 17.47 24.89 -52.50
C LEU A 66 18.74 24.74 -51.65
N ILE A 67 18.59 24.15 -50.47
CA ILE A 67 19.68 23.80 -49.58
C ILE A 67 19.70 22.27 -49.50
N SER A 68 20.84 21.64 -49.80
CA SER A 68 20.90 20.19 -49.97
C SER A 68 22.23 19.57 -49.51
N GLY A 69 22.18 18.26 -49.28
CA GLY A 69 23.33 17.45 -48.87
C GLY A 69 23.37 17.25 -47.37
N ASP A 70 22.39 16.51 -46.86
CA ASP A 70 22.20 16.18 -45.43
C ASP A 70 22.14 17.44 -44.57
N VAL A 71 21.10 18.24 -44.78
CA VAL A 71 20.90 19.51 -44.10
C VAL A 71 20.57 19.26 -42.63
N CYS A 72 21.45 19.71 -41.75
CA CYS A 72 21.24 19.69 -40.30
C CYS A 72 20.92 21.11 -39.82
N VAL A 73 19.78 21.27 -39.16
CA VAL A 73 19.35 22.52 -38.53
C VAL A 73 19.32 22.31 -37.03
N LYS A 74 20.00 23.17 -36.27
CA LYS A 74 20.00 23.14 -34.81
C LYS A 74 19.58 24.48 -34.23
N GLN A 75 18.75 24.44 -33.20
CA GLN A 75 18.42 25.59 -32.37
C GLN A 75 18.04 25.12 -30.97
N ASN A 76 18.75 25.60 -29.95
CA ASN A 76 18.60 25.12 -28.57
C ASN A 76 18.78 23.59 -28.52
N ASP A 77 17.79 22.85 -28.01
CA ASP A 77 17.77 21.39 -27.98
C ASP A 77 17.05 20.76 -29.18
N LEU A 78 16.46 21.56 -30.09
CA LEU A 78 15.86 21.08 -31.32
C LEU A 78 16.94 20.81 -32.38
N SER A 79 16.91 19.60 -32.93
CA SER A 79 17.74 19.19 -34.06
C SER A 79 16.85 18.62 -35.16
N LEU A 80 17.04 19.09 -36.39
CA LEU A 80 16.31 18.65 -37.58
C LEU A 80 17.31 18.21 -38.66
N LEU A 81 17.08 17.04 -39.23
CA LEU A 81 17.87 16.47 -40.31
C LEU A 81 16.98 16.17 -41.52
N THR A 82 17.37 16.63 -42.71
CA THR A 82 16.66 16.38 -43.97
C THR A 82 17.63 16.31 -45.16
N PRO A 83 17.38 15.50 -46.20
CA PRO A 83 18.25 15.47 -47.39
C PRO A 83 18.37 16.83 -48.09
N ALA A 84 17.26 17.57 -48.15
CA ALA A 84 17.21 18.92 -48.68
C ALA A 84 16.02 19.72 -48.11
N LEU A 85 16.11 21.04 -48.21
CA LEU A 85 15.02 21.97 -47.94
C LEU A 85 15.02 23.12 -48.95
N ILE A 86 13.84 23.67 -49.21
CA ILE A 86 13.61 24.85 -50.02
C ILE A 86 13.19 25.97 -49.08
N TYR A 87 13.95 27.05 -49.06
CA TYR A 87 13.60 28.25 -48.32
C TYR A 87 13.12 29.33 -49.30
N ASN A 88 11.87 29.77 -49.14
CA ASN A 88 11.30 30.90 -49.84
C ASN A 88 11.30 32.12 -48.90
N HIS A 89 12.14 33.11 -49.19
CA HIS A 89 12.27 34.28 -48.32
C HIS A 89 11.15 35.30 -48.50
N ARG A 90 10.38 35.25 -49.60
CA ARG A 90 9.26 36.17 -49.86
C ARG A 90 8.08 35.87 -48.92
N ASP A 91 7.76 34.59 -48.79
CA ASP A 91 6.62 34.13 -47.98
C ASP A 91 7.07 33.56 -46.62
N SER A 92 8.38 33.61 -46.35
CA SER A 92 9.00 33.05 -45.14
C SER A 92 8.62 31.58 -44.92
N THR A 93 8.68 30.77 -45.97
CA THR A 93 8.32 29.35 -45.92
C THR A 93 9.52 28.44 -46.15
N VAL A 94 9.58 27.35 -45.38
CA VAL A 94 10.55 26.26 -45.51
C VAL A 94 9.79 25.00 -45.89
N GLN A 95 10.18 24.37 -47.00
CA GLN A 95 9.64 23.08 -47.44
C GLN A 95 10.76 22.06 -47.56
N THR A 96 10.64 20.95 -46.85
CA THR A 96 11.63 19.87 -46.88
C THR A 96 11.41 18.94 -48.07
N ARG A 97 12.48 18.29 -48.55
CA ARG A 97 12.44 17.26 -49.59
C ARG A 97 13.08 15.97 -49.07
N GLY A 98 12.26 14.94 -48.92
CA GLY A 98 12.66 13.65 -48.35
C GLY A 98 12.31 13.56 -46.86
N ILE A 99 12.59 12.39 -46.28
CA ILE A 99 12.26 12.09 -44.89
C ILE A 99 13.00 13.06 -43.97
N VAL A 100 12.23 13.72 -43.11
CA VAL A 100 12.74 14.61 -42.07
C VAL A 100 12.79 13.85 -40.76
N GLN A 101 13.88 14.00 -40.03
CA GLN A 101 14.04 13.52 -38.67
C GLN A 101 14.20 14.72 -37.74
N LEU A 102 13.46 14.72 -36.64
CA LEU A 102 13.43 15.79 -35.66
C LEU A 102 13.60 15.19 -34.27
N GLN A 103 14.40 15.83 -33.44
CA GLN A 103 14.59 15.43 -32.04
C GLN A 103 14.73 16.66 -31.15
N ASN A 104 14.14 16.58 -29.97
CA ASN A 104 14.41 17.47 -28.84
C ASN A 104 14.57 16.62 -27.55
N LYS A 105 14.53 17.24 -26.36
CA LYS A 105 14.63 16.49 -25.09
C LYS A 105 13.46 15.58 -24.76
N SER A 106 12.25 15.90 -25.22
CA SER A 106 11.01 15.20 -24.82
C SER A 106 10.46 14.27 -25.90
N GLN A 107 10.90 14.41 -27.15
CA GLN A 107 10.35 13.66 -28.29
C GLN A 107 11.32 13.48 -29.45
N ARG A 108 11.07 12.40 -30.20
CA ARG A 108 11.64 12.13 -31.53
C ARG A 108 10.51 12.02 -32.54
N LEU A 109 10.68 12.60 -33.71
CA LEU A 109 9.68 12.64 -34.76
C LEU A 109 10.34 12.35 -36.11
N SER A 110 9.65 11.63 -36.98
CA SER A 110 9.97 11.56 -38.40
C SER A 110 8.74 11.86 -39.26
N ALA A 111 8.94 12.49 -40.42
CA ALA A 111 7.86 12.83 -41.35
C ALA A 111 8.34 12.73 -42.80
N MET A 112 7.45 12.39 -43.73
CA MET A 112 7.79 12.35 -45.17
C MET A 112 8.03 13.76 -45.73
N SER A 113 7.31 14.75 -45.21
CA SER A 113 7.48 16.16 -45.59
C SER A 113 7.04 17.08 -44.47
N ILE A 114 7.77 18.18 -44.30
CA ILE A 114 7.44 19.31 -43.43
C ILE A 114 7.38 20.58 -44.28
N SER A 115 6.31 21.34 -44.14
CA SER A 115 6.13 22.70 -44.65
C SER A 115 5.91 23.63 -43.47
N MET A 116 6.77 24.63 -43.29
CA MET A 116 6.73 25.50 -42.13
C MET A 116 6.81 26.97 -42.55
N ASN A 117 6.01 27.82 -41.91
CA ASN A 117 6.17 29.26 -41.97
C ASN A 117 7.01 29.73 -40.80
N THR A 118 8.05 30.49 -41.08
CA THR A 118 9.10 30.85 -40.13
C THR A 118 8.79 32.11 -39.35
N VAL A 119 7.72 32.82 -39.72
CA VAL A 119 7.22 34.02 -39.04
C VAL A 119 6.03 33.68 -38.16
N THR A 120 5.08 32.89 -38.65
CA THR A 120 3.93 32.44 -37.86
C THR A 120 4.20 31.20 -37.02
N GLU A 121 5.39 30.61 -37.18
CA GLU A 121 5.83 29.36 -36.55
C GLU A 121 4.92 28.15 -36.82
N GLN A 122 4.01 28.25 -37.79
CA GLN A 122 3.10 27.17 -38.13
C GLN A 122 3.81 26.12 -38.98
N ALA A 123 3.66 24.85 -38.61
CA ALA A 123 4.21 23.72 -39.34
C ALA A 123 3.12 22.75 -39.76
N GLU A 124 3.23 22.20 -40.96
CA GLU A 124 2.39 21.13 -41.47
C GLU A 124 3.27 19.96 -41.86
N LEU A 125 2.96 18.79 -41.30
CA LEU A 125 3.71 17.55 -41.46
C LEU A 125 2.79 16.47 -42.05
N ARG A 126 3.36 15.60 -42.88
CA ARG A 126 2.66 14.45 -43.47
C ARG A 126 3.39 13.15 -43.17
N GLU A 127 2.62 12.07 -42.97
CA GLU A 127 3.13 10.74 -42.62
C GLU A 127 4.08 10.78 -41.42
N VAL A 128 3.56 11.25 -40.29
CA VAL A 128 4.32 11.50 -39.07
C VAL A 128 4.43 10.21 -38.26
N ASN A 129 5.63 9.88 -37.80
CA ASN A 129 5.87 8.93 -36.72
C ASN A 129 6.49 9.68 -35.55
N TYR A 130 6.06 9.41 -34.33
CA TYR A 130 6.58 10.08 -33.15
C TYR A 130 6.83 9.12 -32.00
N PHE A 131 7.77 9.49 -31.14
CA PHE A 131 8.12 8.84 -29.89
C PHE A 131 8.28 9.92 -28.81
N LEU A 132 7.53 9.80 -27.73
CA LEU A 132 7.60 10.65 -26.54
C LEU A 132 8.48 9.95 -25.52
N ILE A 133 9.55 10.63 -25.11
CA ILE A 133 10.62 10.05 -24.30
C ILE A 133 10.16 9.85 -22.85
N ASP A 134 9.44 10.82 -22.28
CA ASP A 134 9.09 10.79 -20.85
C ASP A 134 8.01 9.76 -20.49
N SER A 135 7.15 9.42 -21.45
CA SER A 135 6.01 8.51 -21.25
C SER A 135 6.18 7.15 -21.93
N ASP A 136 7.32 6.90 -22.57
CA ASP A 136 7.58 5.72 -23.42
C ASP A 136 6.47 5.46 -24.46
N MET A 137 5.79 6.53 -24.90
CA MET A 137 4.68 6.45 -25.86
C MET A 137 5.19 6.67 -27.28
N ASN A 138 4.61 5.96 -28.24
CA ASN A 138 4.87 6.16 -29.66
C ASN A 138 3.59 6.12 -30.47
N GLY A 139 3.65 6.69 -31.67
CA GLY A 139 2.46 6.90 -32.47
C GLY A 139 2.74 7.28 -33.91
N GLN A 140 1.66 7.38 -34.66
CA GLN A 140 1.65 7.79 -36.06
C GLN A 140 0.51 8.77 -36.30
N ALA A 141 0.65 9.65 -37.30
CA ALA A 141 -0.44 10.50 -37.78
C ALA A 141 -0.27 10.76 -39.29
N ASP A 142 -1.35 10.70 -40.05
CA ASP A 142 -1.31 10.95 -41.51
C ASP A 142 -0.99 12.42 -41.80
N TYR A 143 -1.55 13.31 -40.98
CA TYR A 143 -1.35 14.75 -41.06
C TYR A 143 -1.27 15.37 -39.67
N MET A 144 -0.35 16.30 -39.48
CA MET A 144 -0.20 17.09 -38.26
C MET A 144 0.04 18.54 -38.63
N LYS A 145 -0.84 19.42 -38.16
CA LYS A 145 -0.67 20.87 -38.19
C LYS A 145 -0.34 21.36 -36.80
N ILE A 146 0.80 22.00 -36.65
CA ILE A 146 1.28 22.60 -35.40
C ILE A 146 1.11 24.11 -35.53
N GLY A 147 0.39 24.70 -34.59
CA GLY A 147 0.26 26.14 -34.41
C GLY A 147 0.60 26.52 -32.97
N ASP A 148 0.67 27.83 -32.69
CA ASP A 148 1.28 28.39 -31.47
C ASP A 148 0.73 27.79 -30.17
N ASN A 149 -0.58 27.58 -30.13
CA ASN A 149 -1.25 27.05 -28.94
C ASN A 149 -2.17 25.86 -29.25
N GLN A 150 -2.29 25.48 -30.52
CA GLN A 150 -3.16 24.43 -30.97
C GLN A 150 -2.48 23.56 -32.02
N SER A 151 -2.58 22.25 -31.87
CA SER A 151 -2.19 21.29 -32.90
C SER A 151 -3.40 20.49 -33.36
N HIS A 152 -3.50 20.26 -34.66
CA HIS A 152 -4.55 19.44 -35.28
C HIS A 152 -3.91 18.23 -35.94
N LEU A 153 -4.35 17.03 -35.57
CA LEU A 153 -3.85 15.76 -36.08
C LEU A 153 -5.00 14.96 -36.71
N GLN A 154 -4.69 14.26 -37.79
CA GLN A 154 -5.61 13.35 -38.47
C GLN A 154 -5.07 11.94 -38.48
N ALA A 155 -5.95 10.96 -38.27
CA ALA A 155 -5.64 9.54 -38.16
C ALA A 155 -4.50 9.25 -37.18
N VAL A 156 -4.58 9.80 -35.96
CA VAL A 156 -3.54 9.64 -34.95
C VAL A 156 -3.63 8.27 -34.27
N THR A 157 -2.49 7.66 -33.99
CA THR A 157 -2.37 6.45 -33.17
C THR A 157 -1.41 6.67 -32.02
N PHE A 158 -1.64 6.02 -30.87
CA PHE A 158 -0.66 5.97 -29.78
C PHE A 158 -0.64 4.62 -29.07
N SER A 159 0.53 4.23 -28.57
CA SER A 159 0.78 3.00 -27.82
C SER A 159 2.08 3.12 -27.00
N THR A 160 2.20 2.39 -25.90
CA THR A 160 3.51 2.15 -25.23
C THR A 160 4.19 0.87 -25.71
N CYS A 161 3.54 0.10 -26.60
CA CYS A 161 4.15 -1.07 -27.21
C CYS A 161 5.13 -0.66 -28.31
N SER A 162 6.18 -1.46 -28.51
CA SER A 162 7.13 -1.26 -29.60
C SER A 162 6.40 -1.13 -30.96
N PRO A 163 6.79 -0.18 -31.83
CA PRO A 163 6.22 -0.03 -33.17
C PRO A 163 6.24 -1.32 -33.99
N ALA A 164 7.24 -2.18 -33.79
CA ALA A 164 7.36 -3.46 -34.49
C ALA A 164 6.33 -4.50 -34.04
N LYS A 165 5.73 -4.34 -32.85
CA LYS A 165 4.75 -5.27 -32.29
C LYS A 165 3.75 -4.52 -31.40
N ARG A 166 2.69 -4.00 -32.03
CA ARG A 166 1.58 -3.35 -31.34
C ARG A 166 0.60 -4.38 -30.78
N ASP A 167 0.79 -4.73 -29.51
CA ASP A 167 -0.16 -5.60 -28.80
C ASP A 167 -1.46 -4.85 -28.45
N TRP A 168 -1.36 -3.55 -28.20
CA TRP A 168 -2.49 -2.64 -28.11
C TRP A 168 -2.14 -1.30 -28.76
N GLU A 169 -3.15 -0.60 -29.26
CA GLU A 169 -3.02 0.79 -29.72
C GLU A 169 -4.36 1.51 -29.56
N VAL A 170 -4.30 2.82 -29.40
CA VAL A 170 -5.47 3.68 -29.56
C VAL A 170 -5.36 4.37 -30.91
N ARG A 171 -6.45 4.40 -31.65
CA ARG A 171 -6.57 5.13 -32.92
C ARG A 171 -7.70 6.16 -32.82
N ALA A 172 -7.47 7.39 -33.27
CA ALA A 172 -8.49 8.42 -33.39
C ALA A 172 -8.46 9.03 -34.79
N GLU A 173 -9.63 9.33 -35.35
CA GLU A 173 -9.72 9.96 -36.68
C GLU A 173 -9.23 11.40 -36.66
N GLN A 174 -9.48 12.11 -35.56
CA GLN A 174 -9.07 13.49 -35.35
C GLN A 174 -8.61 13.69 -33.91
N ALA A 175 -7.53 14.44 -33.72
CA ALA A 175 -7.11 14.94 -32.42
C ALA A 175 -6.76 16.43 -32.48
N ASP A 176 -7.38 17.22 -31.62
CA ASP A 176 -7.11 18.65 -31.44
C ASP A 176 -6.44 18.85 -30.08
N LEU A 177 -5.17 19.23 -30.07
CA LEU A 177 -4.38 19.45 -28.86
C LEU A 177 -4.36 20.95 -28.54
N ASN A 178 -4.79 21.34 -27.34
CA ASN A 178 -4.69 22.70 -26.82
C ASN A 178 -3.58 22.73 -25.75
N HIS A 179 -2.46 23.38 -26.08
CA HIS A 179 -1.27 23.39 -25.24
C HIS A 179 -1.42 24.29 -24.01
N SER A 180 -2.12 25.42 -24.13
CA SER A 180 -2.42 26.32 -23.00
C SER A 180 -3.34 25.69 -21.96
N GLU A 181 -4.29 24.86 -22.41
CA GLU A 181 -5.17 24.13 -21.52
C GLU A 181 -4.58 22.78 -21.10
N GLY A 182 -3.54 22.28 -21.76
CA GLY A 182 -3.02 20.94 -21.51
C GLY A 182 -4.04 19.83 -21.82
N VAL A 183 -4.92 20.03 -22.81
CA VAL A 183 -5.99 19.07 -23.16
C VAL A 183 -5.93 18.66 -24.63
N GLY A 184 -5.96 17.35 -24.87
CA GLY A 184 -6.21 16.75 -26.19
C GLY A 184 -7.67 16.33 -26.33
N THR A 185 -8.32 16.78 -27.41
CA THR A 185 -9.68 16.38 -27.78
C THR A 185 -9.62 15.39 -28.94
N PHE A 186 -10.06 14.15 -28.71
CA PHE A 186 -10.03 13.06 -29.67
C PHE A 186 -11.45 12.74 -30.15
N ARG A 187 -11.63 12.54 -31.45
CA ARG A 187 -12.90 12.14 -32.07
C ARG A 187 -12.77 10.76 -32.72
N HIS A 188 -13.82 9.96 -32.59
CA HIS A 188 -13.86 8.58 -33.08
C HIS A 188 -12.65 7.76 -32.58
N MET A 189 -12.38 7.86 -31.27
CA MET A 189 -11.27 7.18 -30.63
C MET A 189 -11.64 5.71 -30.39
N THR A 190 -10.75 4.79 -30.76
CA THR A 190 -10.93 3.36 -30.58
C THR A 190 -9.70 2.75 -29.94
N LEU A 191 -9.85 2.15 -28.76
CA LEU A 191 -8.83 1.27 -28.18
C LEU A 191 -8.91 -0.09 -28.86
N ARG A 192 -7.79 -0.57 -29.38
CA ARG A 192 -7.65 -1.84 -30.06
C ARG A 192 -6.65 -2.71 -29.29
N ILE A 193 -7.01 -3.95 -29.04
CA ILE A 193 -6.07 -4.98 -28.59
C ILE A 193 -5.83 -5.88 -29.79
N LYS A 194 -4.58 -5.90 -30.29
CA LYS A 194 -4.27 -6.38 -31.63
C LYS A 194 -5.18 -5.68 -32.66
N ASP A 195 -5.87 -6.46 -33.49
CA ASP A 195 -6.79 -5.97 -34.50
C ASP A 195 -8.25 -5.89 -34.02
N ILE A 196 -8.50 -6.13 -32.73
CA ILE A 196 -9.85 -6.18 -32.17
C ILE A 196 -10.16 -4.84 -31.48
N PRO A 197 -11.17 -4.07 -31.95
CA PRO A 197 -11.63 -2.89 -31.24
C PRO A 197 -12.37 -3.30 -29.95
N VAL A 198 -11.88 -2.84 -28.79
CA VAL A 198 -12.44 -3.20 -27.47
C VAL A 198 -13.23 -2.08 -26.82
N LEU A 199 -12.91 -0.82 -27.14
CA LEU A 199 -13.63 0.35 -26.65
C LEU A 199 -13.68 1.42 -27.74
N TYR A 200 -14.87 1.91 -28.04
CA TYR A 200 -15.09 3.04 -28.94
C TYR A 200 -15.65 4.23 -28.16
N LEU A 201 -15.06 5.40 -28.38
CA LEU A 201 -15.49 6.66 -27.82
C LEU A 201 -15.69 7.66 -28.97
N PRO A 202 -16.92 8.16 -29.22
CA PRO A 202 -17.15 9.15 -30.27
C PRO A 202 -16.41 10.46 -29.98
N TYR A 203 -16.19 10.76 -28.70
CA TYR A 203 -15.53 11.96 -28.22
C TYR A 203 -14.83 11.68 -26.89
N ALA A 204 -13.56 12.05 -26.77
CA ALA A 204 -12.77 11.94 -25.53
C ALA A 204 -11.90 13.17 -25.31
N LYS A 205 -11.80 13.64 -24.07
CA LYS A 205 -10.84 14.65 -23.65
C LYS A 205 -9.82 14.02 -22.72
N LEU A 206 -8.55 14.03 -23.10
CA LEU A 206 -7.45 13.47 -22.32
C LEU A 206 -6.46 14.58 -21.97
N PRO A 207 -5.90 14.59 -20.75
CA PRO A 207 -4.80 15.50 -20.44
C PRO A 207 -3.58 15.15 -21.30
N ILE A 208 -2.86 16.17 -21.78
CA ILE A 208 -1.58 16.02 -22.51
C ILE A 208 -0.39 16.49 -21.66
N ASN A 209 -0.64 16.80 -20.39
CA ASN A 209 0.34 17.14 -19.37
C ASN A 209 -0.06 16.45 -18.04
N ASP A 210 0.74 16.65 -16.99
CA ASP A 210 0.49 16.03 -15.67
C ASP A 210 -0.70 16.66 -14.90
N ASP A 211 -1.45 17.57 -15.52
CA ASP A 211 -2.60 18.19 -14.86
C ASP A 211 -3.74 17.17 -14.71
N ARG A 212 -4.23 17.05 -13.48
CA ARG A 212 -5.39 16.21 -13.18
C ARG A 212 -6.62 16.76 -13.89
N ARG A 213 -7.38 15.90 -14.58
CA ARG A 213 -8.62 16.28 -15.27
C ARG A 213 -9.73 15.29 -14.98
N SER A 214 -10.97 15.77 -15.00
CA SER A 214 -12.17 14.94 -14.83
C SER A 214 -12.40 14.04 -16.04
N GLY A 215 -12.86 12.81 -15.82
CA GLY A 215 -13.11 11.85 -16.89
C GLY A 215 -13.46 10.46 -16.39
N PHE A 216 -13.86 9.58 -17.32
CA PHE A 216 -14.06 8.17 -17.00
C PHE A 216 -12.72 7.52 -16.65
N LEU A 217 -12.71 6.84 -15.52
CA LEU A 217 -11.68 5.88 -15.20
C LEU A 217 -12.06 4.55 -15.83
N VAL A 218 -11.11 3.64 -15.77
CA VAL A 218 -11.23 2.35 -16.41
C VAL A 218 -12.29 1.49 -15.69
N PRO A 219 -13.23 0.83 -16.41
CA PRO A 219 -14.29 0.06 -15.79
C PRO A 219 -13.79 -1.23 -15.13
N GLY A 220 -14.47 -1.64 -14.06
CA GLY A 220 -14.23 -2.89 -13.35
C GLY A 220 -15.25 -3.96 -13.74
N VAL A 221 -14.80 -5.21 -13.83
CA VAL A 221 -15.65 -6.39 -14.06
C VAL A 221 -15.21 -7.49 -13.10
N SER A 222 -16.16 -8.07 -12.36
CA SER A 222 -15.91 -9.28 -11.58
C SER A 222 -17.15 -10.18 -11.50
N TYR A 223 -16.94 -11.43 -11.10
CA TYR A 223 -18.03 -12.38 -10.89
C TYR A 223 -17.84 -13.13 -9.58
N SER A 224 -18.90 -13.29 -8.80
CA SER A 224 -18.89 -14.15 -7.62
C SER A 224 -20.26 -14.78 -7.35
N ASN A 225 -20.30 -15.81 -6.50
CA ASN A 225 -21.56 -16.45 -6.10
C ASN A 225 -22.42 -15.57 -5.19
N THR A 226 -21.84 -14.55 -4.54
CA THR A 226 -22.60 -13.61 -3.70
C THR A 226 -23.19 -12.46 -4.50
N THR A 227 -22.46 -11.96 -5.50
CA THR A 227 -22.80 -10.75 -6.26
C THR A 227 -23.38 -11.02 -7.65
N GLY A 228 -23.19 -12.21 -8.21
CA GLY A 228 -23.35 -12.45 -9.64
C GLY A 228 -22.33 -11.65 -10.46
N LEU A 229 -22.72 -11.22 -11.66
CA LEU A 229 -21.94 -10.29 -12.49
C LEU A 229 -21.91 -8.90 -11.84
N ASP A 230 -20.71 -8.34 -11.68
CA ASP A 230 -20.46 -7.06 -11.02
C ASP A 230 -19.67 -6.14 -11.97
N LEU A 231 -20.31 -5.03 -12.39
CA LEU A 231 -19.78 -4.06 -13.34
C LEU A 231 -19.68 -2.67 -12.68
N SER A 232 -18.51 -2.06 -12.68
CA SER A 232 -18.31 -0.71 -12.14
C SER A 232 -17.81 0.27 -13.20
N MET A 233 -18.32 1.51 -13.18
CA MET A 233 -17.97 2.58 -14.11
C MET A 233 -17.52 3.84 -13.38
N PRO A 234 -16.29 3.89 -12.85
CA PRO A 234 -15.80 5.03 -12.10
C PRO A 234 -15.63 6.30 -12.97
N TYR A 235 -16.11 7.44 -12.48
CA TYR A 235 -15.93 8.76 -13.10
C TYR A 235 -15.22 9.69 -12.11
N TYR A 236 -14.01 10.10 -12.46
CA TYR A 236 -13.16 10.99 -11.69
C TYR A 236 -13.51 12.45 -11.96
N ILE A 237 -13.53 13.26 -10.92
CA ILE A 237 -13.86 14.68 -10.92
C ILE A 237 -12.72 15.42 -10.22
N ASN A 238 -11.90 16.13 -10.99
CA ASN A 238 -10.94 17.07 -10.42
C ASN A 238 -11.68 18.35 -10.00
N ILE A 239 -11.83 18.59 -8.71
CA ILE A 239 -12.54 19.76 -8.18
C ILE A 239 -11.56 20.94 -8.05
N LYS A 240 -10.41 20.70 -7.42
CA LYS A 240 -9.29 21.63 -7.23
C LYS A 240 -7.98 20.83 -7.16
N PRO A 241 -6.79 21.45 -7.31
CA PRO A 241 -5.51 20.73 -7.22
C PRO A 241 -5.34 19.88 -5.95
N ASN A 242 -6.04 20.27 -4.89
CA ASN A 242 -5.99 19.66 -3.57
C ASN A 242 -7.30 18.95 -3.17
N MET A 243 -8.26 18.79 -4.09
CA MET A 243 -9.56 18.15 -3.84
C MET A 243 -10.07 17.41 -5.07
N ASP A 244 -10.45 16.15 -4.90
CA ASP A 244 -11.04 15.35 -5.96
C ASP A 244 -12.19 14.48 -5.48
N MET A 245 -13.01 14.02 -6.43
CA MET A 245 -14.13 13.11 -6.18
C MET A 245 -14.16 12.04 -7.26
N THR A 246 -14.56 10.82 -6.92
CA THR A 246 -14.85 9.75 -7.87
C THR A 246 -16.24 9.21 -7.59
N LEU A 247 -17.10 9.22 -8.60
CA LEU A 247 -18.43 8.62 -8.53
C LEU A 247 -18.40 7.30 -9.30
N THR A 248 -18.85 6.22 -8.67
CA THR A 248 -18.75 4.87 -9.24
C THR A 248 -20.12 4.21 -9.22
N PRO A 249 -20.93 4.41 -10.27
CA PRO A 249 -22.05 3.53 -10.59
C PRO A 249 -21.55 2.09 -10.69
N ARG A 250 -22.22 1.19 -9.98
CA ARG A 250 -21.89 -0.24 -9.91
C ARG A 250 -23.16 -1.06 -10.07
N TYR A 251 -23.25 -1.83 -11.14
CA TYR A 251 -24.34 -2.79 -11.35
C TYR A 251 -23.92 -4.14 -10.81
N ILE A 252 -24.69 -4.67 -9.86
CA ILE A 252 -24.45 -5.93 -9.17
C ILE A 252 -25.65 -6.83 -9.48
N ALA A 253 -25.48 -7.83 -10.34
CA ALA A 253 -26.60 -8.59 -10.92
C ALA A 253 -27.57 -9.18 -9.89
N ASP A 254 -27.06 -9.65 -8.76
CA ASP A 254 -27.89 -10.24 -7.69
C ASP A 254 -28.50 -9.21 -6.73
N HIS A 255 -28.06 -7.95 -6.75
CA HIS A 255 -28.41 -6.94 -5.73
C HIS A 255 -29.00 -5.63 -6.26
N GLY A 256 -28.71 -5.23 -7.51
CA GLY A 256 -29.17 -3.97 -8.11
C GLY A 256 -28.06 -2.97 -8.42
N VAL A 257 -28.39 -1.67 -8.46
CA VAL A 257 -27.47 -0.59 -8.83
C VAL A 257 -27.03 0.20 -7.61
N MET A 258 -25.75 0.10 -7.28
CA MET A 258 -25.09 0.85 -6.21
C MET A 258 -24.39 2.09 -6.76
N LEU A 259 -24.42 3.20 -6.03
CA LEU A 259 -23.57 4.36 -6.28
C LEU A 259 -22.48 4.44 -5.20
N GLY A 260 -21.23 4.20 -5.60
CA GLY A 260 -20.06 4.50 -4.79
C GLY A 260 -19.62 5.96 -4.96
N THR A 261 -19.08 6.56 -3.91
CA THR A 261 -18.52 7.91 -3.89
C THR A 261 -17.23 7.89 -3.09
N GLN A 262 -16.15 8.41 -3.67
CA GLN A 262 -14.91 8.68 -2.96
C GLN A 262 -14.62 10.17 -3.08
N TYR A 263 -14.42 10.87 -1.97
CA TYR A 263 -14.00 12.28 -1.95
C TYR A 263 -12.71 12.41 -1.18
N ARG A 264 -11.69 13.03 -1.78
CA ARG A 264 -10.37 13.21 -1.17
C ARG A 264 -10.02 14.68 -1.14
N TYR A 265 -9.40 15.11 -0.05
CA TYR A 265 -8.86 16.45 0.06
C TYR A 265 -7.52 16.46 0.80
N LEU A 266 -6.72 17.46 0.47
CA LEU A 266 -5.43 17.76 1.07
C LEU A 266 -5.35 19.27 1.29
N THR A 267 -4.84 19.69 2.43
CA THR A 267 -4.50 21.09 2.73
C THR A 267 -3.11 21.09 3.34
N ASP A 268 -2.56 22.27 3.65
CA ASP A 268 -1.23 22.37 4.28
C ASP A 268 -1.14 21.66 5.63
N ARG A 269 -2.29 21.45 6.29
CA ARG A 269 -2.38 20.85 7.63
C ARG A 269 -3.23 19.60 7.69
N SER A 270 -4.14 19.40 6.73
CA SER A 270 -5.17 18.37 6.82
C SER A 270 -5.16 17.48 5.59
N ARG A 271 -5.50 16.21 5.79
CA ARG A 271 -5.83 15.29 4.71
C ARG A 271 -7.06 14.50 5.10
N GLY A 272 -7.90 14.18 4.13
CA GLY A 272 -9.03 13.31 4.38
C GLY A 272 -9.53 12.58 3.16
N VAL A 273 -10.17 11.45 3.43
CA VAL A 273 -10.82 10.57 2.46
C VAL A 273 -12.19 10.22 3.03
N PHE A 274 -13.23 10.48 2.25
CA PHE A 274 -14.58 10.03 2.50
C PHE A 274 -14.91 8.98 1.44
N GLU A 275 -15.34 7.81 1.86
CA GLU A 275 -15.86 6.73 1.03
C GLU A 275 -17.30 6.47 1.46
N GLY A 276 -18.22 6.59 0.52
CA GLY A 276 -19.64 6.36 0.73
C GLY A 276 -20.18 5.43 -0.34
N SER A 277 -21.14 4.58 0.01
CA SER A 277 -21.88 3.82 -0.98
C SER A 277 -23.33 3.67 -0.57
N TYR A 278 -24.22 3.68 -1.56
CA TYR A 278 -25.65 3.53 -1.36
C TYR A 278 -26.23 2.65 -2.47
N LEU A 279 -26.96 1.62 -2.07
CA LEU A 279 -27.73 0.71 -2.91
C LEU A 279 -29.17 0.76 -2.43
N PRO A 280 -30.08 1.42 -3.17
CA PRO A 280 -31.50 1.40 -2.83
C PRO A 280 -32.10 0.04 -3.18
N ASN A 281 -33.01 -0.45 -2.34
CA ASN A 281 -33.80 -1.67 -2.58
C ASN A 281 -32.97 -2.87 -3.10
N ASP A 282 -32.02 -3.36 -2.29
CA ASP A 282 -31.23 -4.54 -2.62
C ASP A 282 -32.14 -5.73 -2.97
N ASP A 283 -32.06 -6.23 -4.20
CA ASP A 283 -32.97 -7.27 -4.73
C ASP A 283 -32.90 -8.59 -3.93
N LYS A 284 -31.74 -8.88 -3.33
CA LYS A 284 -31.49 -10.10 -2.55
C LYS A 284 -31.83 -9.93 -1.08
N ARG A 285 -31.63 -8.74 -0.52
CA ARG A 285 -31.84 -8.45 0.91
C ARG A 285 -33.13 -7.71 1.22
N LEU A 286 -33.84 -7.20 0.21
CA LEU A 286 -35.11 -6.47 0.29
C LEU A 286 -35.04 -5.23 1.20
N ARG A 287 -33.97 -4.44 1.08
CA ARG A 287 -33.70 -3.26 1.91
C ARG A 287 -32.67 -2.34 1.27
N ASP A 288 -32.61 -1.10 1.74
CA ASP A 288 -31.50 -0.22 1.42
C ASP A 288 -30.20 -0.69 2.10
N ARG A 289 -29.09 -0.53 1.38
CA ARG A 289 -27.74 -0.84 1.88
C ARG A 289 -26.85 0.37 1.72
N SER A 290 -26.06 0.66 2.75
CA SER A 290 -25.13 1.79 2.71
C SER A 290 -23.88 1.53 3.53
N LEU A 291 -22.80 2.18 3.13
CA LEU A 291 -21.56 2.27 3.91
C LEU A 291 -21.07 3.71 3.91
N ILE A 292 -20.54 4.14 5.04
CA ILE A 292 -19.79 5.37 5.23
C ILE A 292 -18.45 5.02 5.89
N ASP A 293 -17.35 5.46 5.30
CA ASP A 293 -16.00 5.45 5.86
C ASP A 293 -15.41 6.84 5.67
N TYR A 294 -15.12 7.52 6.78
CA TYR A 294 -14.54 8.86 6.77
C TYR A 294 -13.25 8.85 7.56
N ARG A 295 -12.14 9.09 6.87
CA ARG A 295 -10.80 9.21 7.46
C ARG A 295 -10.32 10.63 7.31
N HIS A 296 -9.92 11.25 8.42
CA HIS A 296 -9.40 12.60 8.47
C HIS A 296 -8.21 12.67 9.42
N SER A 297 -7.23 13.49 9.05
CA SER A 297 -6.08 13.79 9.89
C SER A 297 -5.69 15.24 9.71
N THR A 298 -5.54 15.97 10.80
CA THR A 298 -5.00 17.34 10.84
C THR A 298 -3.78 17.39 11.74
N LEU A 299 -2.66 17.88 11.21
CA LEU A 299 -1.47 18.22 11.96
C LEU A 299 -1.52 19.71 12.33
N PHE A 300 -1.57 20.00 13.62
CA PHE A 300 -1.43 21.35 14.14
C PHE A 300 0.05 21.69 14.32
N ASN A 301 0.31 22.97 14.59
CA ASN A 301 1.65 23.39 15.00
C ASN A 301 2.06 22.67 16.31
N ASP A 302 3.36 22.53 16.56
CA ASP A 302 3.93 21.94 17.77
C ASP A 302 3.72 20.41 17.94
N GLY A 303 3.42 19.70 16.84
CA GLY A 303 3.37 18.22 16.82
C GLY A 303 2.06 17.61 17.32
N TRP A 304 1.04 18.43 17.59
CA TRP A 304 -0.31 17.97 17.91
C TRP A 304 -1.04 17.50 16.66
N ARG A 305 -1.82 16.43 16.81
CA ARG A 305 -2.52 15.78 15.70
C ARG A 305 -3.94 15.43 16.09
N PHE A 306 -4.91 15.86 15.29
CA PHE A 306 -6.29 15.37 15.37
C PHE A 306 -6.51 14.32 14.28
N ASP A 307 -7.10 13.19 14.65
CA ASP A 307 -7.48 12.14 13.73
C ASP A 307 -8.92 11.73 13.97
N SER A 308 -9.67 11.52 12.89
CA SER A 308 -11.03 11.02 12.91
C SER A 308 -11.15 9.89 11.90
N HIS A 309 -11.69 8.75 12.35
CA HIS A 309 -11.99 7.60 11.53
C HIS A 309 -13.40 7.14 11.89
N LEU A 310 -14.39 7.53 11.11
CA LEU A 310 -15.79 7.21 11.33
C LEU A 310 -16.22 6.16 10.32
N GLN A 311 -16.76 5.06 10.80
CA GLN A 311 -17.21 3.95 9.98
C GLN A 311 -18.62 3.58 10.40
N SER A 312 -19.50 3.37 9.42
CA SER A 312 -20.84 2.87 9.64
C SER A 312 -21.33 2.10 8.43
N VAL A 313 -22.07 1.03 8.69
CA VAL A 313 -22.73 0.22 7.65
C VAL A 313 -24.19 0.05 8.00
N SER A 314 -25.02 -0.14 6.99
CA SER A 314 -26.46 -0.33 7.18
C SER A 314 -26.81 -1.60 7.96
N ASP A 315 -25.94 -2.62 7.93
CA ASP A 315 -26.14 -3.91 8.59
C ASP A 315 -24.87 -4.73 8.73
N SER A 316 -24.96 -5.71 9.63
CA SER A 316 -23.95 -6.72 9.93
C SER A 316 -23.38 -7.43 8.70
N ARG A 317 -24.22 -7.74 7.70
CA ARG A 317 -23.80 -8.55 6.54
C ARG A 317 -23.33 -7.73 5.34
N TYR A 318 -23.15 -6.42 5.48
CA TYR A 318 -22.71 -5.55 4.38
C TYR A 318 -21.41 -6.02 3.73
N TYR A 319 -20.38 -6.31 4.55
CA TYR A 319 -19.10 -6.76 4.02
C TYR A 319 -19.12 -8.18 3.49
N GLU A 320 -19.96 -9.07 4.05
CA GLU A 320 -20.12 -10.44 3.55
C GLU A 320 -20.61 -10.46 2.09
N ASP A 321 -21.50 -9.53 1.73
CA ASP A 321 -22.04 -9.42 0.37
C ASP A 321 -21.07 -8.72 -0.59
N PHE A 322 -20.49 -7.59 -0.18
CA PHE A 322 -19.83 -6.67 -1.11
C PHE A 322 -18.28 -6.66 -1.06
N SER A 323 -17.66 -7.22 -0.02
CA SER A 323 -16.20 -7.27 0.12
C SER A 323 -15.58 -8.51 -0.54
N SER A 324 -14.41 -8.34 -1.17
CA SER A 324 -13.55 -9.47 -1.57
C SER A 324 -12.48 -9.82 -0.54
N SER A 325 -12.30 -9.04 0.52
CA SER A 325 -11.25 -9.30 1.51
C SER A 325 -11.78 -10.17 2.63
N ALA A 326 -11.21 -11.38 2.78
CA ALA A 326 -11.55 -12.28 3.89
C ALA A 326 -11.17 -11.66 5.26
N TYR A 327 -10.17 -10.77 5.27
CA TYR A 327 -9.83 -10.01 6.46
C TYR A 327 -10.98 -9.06 6.86
N ILE A 328 -11.57 -8.36 5.90
CA ILE A 328 -12.69 -7.43 6.15
C ILE A 328 -13.94 -8.20 6.59
N THR A 329 -14.30 -9.31 5.93
CA THR A 329 -15.48 -10.11 6.30
C THR A 329 -15.35 -10.77 7.66
N SER A 330 -14.12 -11.01 8.14
CA SER A 330 -13.86 -11.60 9.46
C SER A 330 -13.97 -10.63 10.64
N LYS A 331 -14.23 -9.34 10.41
CA LYS A 331 -14.28 -8.34 11.49
C LYS A 331 -15.60 -8.45 12.26
N PRO A 332 -15.58 -8.70 13.58
CA PRO A 332 -16.81 -8.78 14.37
C PRO A 332 -17.41 -7.42 14.73
N TYR A 333 -16.64 -6.34 14.63
CA TYR A 333 -17.07 -4.97 14.92
C TYR A 333 -16.36 -3.96 14.00
N LEU A 334 -17.03 -2.83 13.75
CA LEU A 334 -16.41 -1.61 13.23
C LEU A 334 -16.18 -0.64 14.38
N MET A 335 -15.06 0.07 14.33
CA MET A 335 -14.70 1.06 15.34
C MET A 335 -14.69 2.44 14.70
N SER A 336 -15.54 3.33 15.22
CA SER A 336 -15.48 4.76 14.97
C SER A 336 -14.66 5.43 16.06
N GLN A 337 -13.68 6.23 15.67
CA GLN A 337 -12.80 6.95 16.60
C GLN A 337 -12.65 8.42 16.19
N MET A 338 -12.67 9.31 17.18
CA MET A 338 -12.08 10.65 17.04
C MET A 338 -11.05 10.84 18.15
N SER A 339 -9.90 11.41 17.84
CA SER A 339 -8.82 11.57 18.82
C SER A 339 -7.94 12.77 18.56
N VAL A 340 -7.39 13.32 19.64
CA VAL A 340 -6.30 14.29 19.65
C VAL A 340 -5.11 13.62 20.32
N ARG A 341 -3.96 13.70 19.65
CA ARG A 341 -2.68 13.18 20.13
C ARG A 341 -1.65 14.28 20.17
N GLY A 342 -0.79 14.25 21.18
CA GLY A 342 0.37 15.11 21.31
C GLY A 342 1.52 14.33 21.91
N SER A 343 2.74 14.68 21.55
CA SER A 343 3.90 14.05 22.17
C SER A 343 5.10 14.98 22.17
N SER A 344 5.99 14.77 23.14
CA SER A 344 7.34 15.32 23.19
C SER A 344 8.34 14.22 23.57
N PRO A 345 9.65 14.52 23.65
CA PRO A 345 10.63 13.55 24.16
C PRO A 345 10.39 13.05 25.59
N THR A 346 9.53 13.71 26.38
CA THR A 346 9.29 13.37 27.80
C THR A 346 7.82 13.09 28.14
N TRP A 347 6.89 13.23 27.19
CA TRP A 347 5.49 12.95 27.44
C TRP A 347 4.74 12.52 26.19
N GLN A 348 3.66 11.75 26.38
CA GLN A 348 2.70 11.36 25.38
C GLN A 348 1.30 11.63 25.92
N PHE A 349 0.43 12.17 25.08
CA PHE A 349 -0.95 12.49 25.41
C PHE A 349 -1.88 11.93 24.33
N PHE A 350 -2.98 11.34 24.77
CA PHE A 350 -4.09 10.95 23.93
C PHE A 350 -5.39 11.37 24.61
N ALA A 351 -6.32 11.92 23.84
CA ALA A 351 -7.71 12.06 24.23
C ALA A 351 -8.57 11.64 23.05
N GLY A 352 -9.56 10.79 23.28
CA GLY A 352 -10.40 10.29 22.20
C GLY A 352 -11.76 9.79 22.66
N ILE A 353 -12.59 9.50 21.66
CA ILE A 353 -13.88 8.85 21.80
C ILE A 353 -13.90 7.64 20.88
N ASN A 354 -14.36 6.50 21.39
CA ASN A 354 -14.47 5.27 20.62
C ASN A 354 -15.90 4.74 20.70
N GLU A 355 -16.47 4.43 19.53
CA GLU A 355 -17.78 3.81 19.37
C GLU A 355 -17.65 2.57 18.47
N TYR A 356 -18.50 1.57 18.71
CA TYR A 356 -18.42 0.29 18.02
C TYR A 356 -19.79 -0.10 17.44
N ASP A 357 -19.79 -0.48 16.16
CA ASP A 357 -20.92 -1.14 15.51
C ASP A 357 -20.65 -2.64 15.43
N VAL A 358 -21.61 -3.46 15.87
CA VAL A 358 -21.48 -4.93 15.85
C VAL A 358 -21.81 -5.45 14.46
N LEU A 359 -20.88 -6.21 13.86
CA LEU A 359 -21.04 -6.78 12.53
C LEU A 359 -21.40 -8.27 12.52
N SER A 360 -21.25 -8.96 13.64
CA SER A 360 -21.54 -10.40 13.70
C SER A 360 -22.77 -10.66 14.56
N GLU A 361 -23.75 -11.37 13.99
CA GLU A 361 -24.96 -11.82 14.71
C GLU A 361 -24.64 -12.80 15.86
N GLN A 362 -23.41 -13.33 15.93
CA GLN A 362 -22.96 -14.22 17.00
C GLN A 362 -22.45 -13.46 18.24
N VAL A 363 -22.23 -12.15 18.14
CA VAL A 363 -21.87 -11.32 19.29
C VAL A 363 -23.15 -11.07 20.10
N THR A 364 -23.21 -11.70 21.26
CA THR A 364 -24.30 -11.49 22.22
C THR A 364 -24.16 -10.16 22.94
N ALA A 365 -25.27 -9.61 23.45
CA ALA A 365 -25.30 -8.31 24.13
C ALA A 365 -24.26 -8.20 25.26
N ASP A 366 -23.98 -9.28 26.00
CA ASP A 366 -22.94 -9.32 27.05
C ASP A 366 -21.51 -9.20 26.49
N LYS A 367 -21.27 -9.63 25.25
CA LYS A 367 -19.94 -9.63 24.59
C LYS A 367 -19.65 -8.39 23.76
N GLU A 368 -20.63 -7.51 23.56
CA GLU A 368 -20.42 -6.23 22.89
C GLU A 368 -19.38 -5.38 23.65
N PRO A 369 -18.44 -4.72 22.95
CA PRO A 369 -17.47 -3.86 23.59
C PRO A 369 -18.13 -2.61 24.19
N TYR A 370 -17.57 -2.11 25.29
CA TYR A 370 -17.96 -0.80 25.83
C TYR A 370 -17.50 0.32 24.90
N ARG A 371 -18.32 1.37 24.80
CA ARG A 371 -17.91 2.66 24.22
C ARG A 371 -17.05 3.41 25.23
N THR A 372 -16.06 4.16 24.77
CA THR A 372 -15.24 5.02 25.65
C THR A 372 -15.48 6.48 25.31
N LEU A 373 -16.14 7.21 26.22
CA LEU A 373 -16.72 8.53 25.97
C LEU A 373 -16.51 9.52 27.15
N PRO A 374 -15.31 10.11 27.33
CA PRO A 374 -14.08 9.95 26.56
C PRO A 374 -13.09 8.96 27.19
N GLU A 375 -11.99 8.71 26.48
CA GLU A 375 -10.73 8.12 26.97
C GLU A 375 -9.63 9.18 26.91
N ILE A 376 -8.94 9.41 28.02
CA ILE A 376 -7.83 10.35 28.12
C ILE A 376 -6.66 9.63 28.77
N SER A 377 -5.50 9.61 28.12
CA SER A 377 -4.26 9.08 28.69
C SER A 377 -3.13 10.09 28.59
N PHE A 378 -2.31 10.13 29.64
CA PHE A 378 -1.15 10.97 29.73
C PHE A 378 -0.02 10.18 30.37
N ASP A 379 1.01 9.93 29.57
CA ASP A 379 2.25 9.30 29.99
C ASP A 379 3.35 10.33 30.04
N TRP A 380 4.02 10.45 31.19
CA TRP A 380 5.16 11.32 31.38
C TRP A 380 6.34 10.53 31.91
N PHE A 381 7.53 10.78 31.39
CA PHE A 381 8.74 10.16 31.88
C PHE A 381 9.97 11.04 31.69
N LYS A 382 10.97 10.81 32.52
CA LYS A 382 12.29 11.42 32.39
C LYS A 382 13.35 10.36 32.61
N SER A 383 14.27 10.25 31.65
CA SER A 383 15.45 9.42 31.79
C SER A 383 16.68 10.29 32.02
N ARG A 384 17.41 10.01 33.09
CA ARG A 384 18.71 10.60 33.41
C ARG A 384 19.78 9.59 33.07
N TYR A 385 20.17 9.53 31.79
CA TYR A 385 21.13 8.55 31.27
C TYR A 385 22.44 8.47 32.07
N GLN A 386 23.02 9.62 32.46
CA GLN A 386 24.25 9.67 33.26
C GLN A 386 24.08 9.05 34.66
N GLU A 387 22.87 9.17 35.24
CA GLU A 387 22.54 8.62 36.55
C GLU A 387 21.96 7.20 36.46
N GLN A 388 21.86 6.63 35.25
CA GLN A 388 21.29 5.30 35.02
C GLN A 388 19.89 5.14 35.64
N PHE A 389 19.11 6.22 35.63
CA PHE A 389 17.87 6.31 36.39
C PHE A 389 16.75 6.90 35.55
N SER A 390 15.58 6.29 35.60
CA SER A 390 14.39 6.75 34.90
C SER A 390 13.19 6.71 35.84
N TYR A 391 12.30 7.67 35.69
CA TYR A 391 11.07 7.73 36.47
C TYR A 391 9.97 8.36 35.66
N GLY A 392 8.73 8.06 36.01
CA GLY A 392 7.60 8.53 35.24
C GLY A 392 6.27 8.30 35.94
N LEU A 393 5.23 8.68 35.22
CA LEU A 393 3.84 8.58 35.59
C LEU A 393 3.07 8.11 34.37
N GLN A 394 2.33 7.02 34.52
CA GLN A 394 1.31 6.62 33.55
C GLN A 394 -0.05 6.99 34.13
N SER A 395 -0.93 7.59 33.34
CA SER A 395 -2.26 7.96 33.82
C SER A 395 -3.31 7.83 32.73
N GLU A 396 -4.48 7.37 33.12
CA GLU A 396 -5.63 7.11 32.26
C GLU A 396 -6.92 7.52 32.99
N LEU A 397 -7.83 8.17 32.25
CA LEU A 397 -9.18 8.49 32.67
C LEU A 397 -10.14 8.09 31.55
N ILE A 398 -11.01 7.11 31.81
CA ILE A 398 -11.97 6.59 30.83
C ILE A 398 -13.37 6.62 31.41
N ASN A 399 -14.35 7.01 30.60
CA ASN A 399 -15.76 6.74 30.86
C ASN A 399 -16.25 5.59 29.98
N PHE A 400 -16.59 4.47 30.60
CA PHE A 400 -17.16 3.31 29.93
C PHE A 400 -18.68 3.42 29.88
N TYR A 401 -19.24 3.30 28.66
CA TYR A 401 -20.68 3.34 28.44
C TYR A 401 -21.12 2.17 27.57
N LYS A 402 -22.21 1.52 27.97
CA LYS A 402 -22.86 0.48 27.19
C LYS A 402 -24.34 0.47 27.55
N GLN A 403 -25.19 0.38 26.54
CA GLN A 403 -26.63 0.33 26.74
C GLN A 403 -27.00 -0.94 27.53
N ASP A 404 -27.90 -0.79 28.51
CA ASP A 404 -28.41 -1.90 29.35
C ASP A 404 -27.30 -2.65 30.14
N ALA A 405 -26.15 -2.01 30.36
CA ALA A 405 -25.06 -2.49 31.19
C ALA A 405 -24.56 -1.38 32.12
N ILE A 406 -23.78 -1.75 33.13
CA ILE A 406 -23.24 -0.82 34.12
C ILE A 406 -22.11 -0.01 33.48
N GLY A 407 -22.17 1.32 33.55
CA GLY A 407 -21.08 2.20 33.15
C GLY A 407 -20.21 2.61 34.34
N ALA A 408 -19.03 3.15 34.05
CA ALA A 408 -18.15 3.70 35.08
C ALA A 408 -17.14 4.70 34.52
N TRP A 409 -16.84 5.71 35.32
CA TRP A 409 -15.59 6.45 35.21
C TRP A 409 -14.47 5.68 35.91
N ARG A 410 -13.40 5.38 35.18
CA ARG A 410 -12.16 4.79 35.69
C ARG A 410 -11.04 5.80 35.64
N SER A 411 -10.36 6.01 36.76
CA SER A 411 -9.05 6.67 36.82
C SER A 411 -7.98 5.66 37.21
N ASP A 412 -6.93 5.51 36.41
CA ASP A 412 -5.79 4.64 36.68
C ASP A 412 -4.51 5.46 36.66
N ILE A 413 -3.74 5.45 37.75
CA ILE A 413 -2.53 6.24 37.91
C ILE A 413 -1.41 5.36 38.42
N THR A 414 -0.30 5.31 37.69
CA THR A 414 0.86 4.46 37.98
C THR A 414 2.17 5.25 37.90
N PRO A 415 2.59 5.93 38.98
CA PRO A 415 3.97 6.35 39.12
C PRO A 415 4.94 5.16 39.13
N TRP A 416 6.11 5.35 38.55
CA TRP A 416 7.15 4.33 38.51
C TRP A 416 8.57 4.92 38.58
N PHE A 417 9.48 4.10 39.11
CA PHE A 417 10.90 4.38 39.22
C PHE A 417 11.68 3.16 38.76
N GLU A 418 12.69 3.36 37.92
CA GLU A 418 13.53 2.32 37.36
C GLU A 418 15.00 2.76 37.42
N LYS A 419 15.86 1.84 37.87
CA LYS A 419 17.31 2.04 37.82
C LYS A 419 17.92 0.98 36.92
N GLN A 420 18.78 1.37 36.00
CA GLN A 420 19.33 0.50 34.97
C GLN A 420 20.86 0.46 35.06
N TRP A 421 21.39 -0.62 35.61
CA TRP A 421 22.82 -0.91 35.49
C TRP A 421 23.07 -1.71 34.22
N THR A 422 23.87 -1.16 33.31
CA THR A 422 24.26 -1.85 32.06
C THR A 422 25.76 -1.85 31.89
N THR A 423 26.29 -3.01 31.50
CA THR A 423 27.66 -3.20 31.02
C THR A 423 27.62 -3.76 29.60
N SER A 424 28.79 -4.02 28.99
CA SER A 424 28.87 -4.68 27.68
C SER A 424 28.42 -6.15 27.69
N TRP A 425 28.38 -6.79 28.87
CA TRP A 425 28.13 -8.23 29.03
C TRP A 425 26.86 -8.53 29.83
N GLY A 426 26.13 -7.52 30.31
CA GLY A 426 24.91 -7.77 31.06
C GLY A 426 24.20 -6.51 31.53
N TYR A 427 23.03 -6.73 32.15
CA TYR A 427 22.21 -5.67 32.73
C TYR A 427 21.43 -6.14 33.95
N LEU A 428 21.08 -5.18 34.81
CA LEU A 428 20.18 -5.33 35.94
C LEU A 428 19.27 -4.09 36.03
N LYS A 429 17.96 -4.31 36.00
CA LYS A 429 16.92 -3.27 35.95
C LYS A 429 15.83 -3.52 36.99
N PRO A 430 16.04 -3.16 38.27
CA PRO A 430 14.94 -3.07 39.22
C PRO A 430 13.98 -1.94 38.86
N LYS A 431 12.69 -2.23 38.97
CA LYS A 431 11.59 -1.28 38.76
C LYS A 431 10.57 -1.40 39.88
N LEU A 432 10.20 -0.26 40.44
CA LEU A 432 9.13 -0.10 41.42
C LEU A 432 8.02 0.71 40.79
N GLN A 433 6.79 0.22 40.89
CA GLN A 433 5.59 0.93 40.45
C GLN A 433 4.55 0.90 41.57
N TYR A 434 3.67 1.90 41.59
CA TYR A 434 2.53 1.94 42.49
C TYR A 434 1.30 2.30 41.69
N ARG A 435 0.39 1.35 41.50
CA ARG A 435 -0.82 1.51 40.68
C ARG A 435 -2.03 1.76 41.56
N SER A 436 -2.67 2.92 41.37
CA SER A 436 -3.94 3.29 42.02
C SER A 436 -5.03 3.39 40.96
N THR A 437 -6.04 2.52 41.04
CA THR A 437 -7.20 2.50 40.14
C THR A 437 -8.47 2.80 40.93
N ARG A 438 -9.26 3.77 40.50
CA ARG A 438 -10.56 4.12 41.11
C ARG A 438 -11.69 4.06 40.09
N TYR A 439 -12.79 3.43 40.45
CA TYR A 439 -14.03 3.32 39.69
C TYR A 439 -15.13 4.11 40.36
N GLN A 440 -15.83 4.94 39.59
CA GLN A 440 -17.04 5.65 39.97
C GLN A 440 -18.15 5.19 39.03
N PHE A 441 -19.10 4.43 39.56
CA PHE A 441 -20.15 3.81 38.76
C PHE A 441 -21.28 4.78 38.48
N ASP A 442 -22.01 4.54 37.40
CA ASP A 442 -23.18 5.36 37.02
C ASP A 442 -24.49 4.94 37.71
N ASP A 443 -24.44 3.88 38.53
CA ASP A 443 -25.53 3.42 39.37
C ASP A 443 -25.30 3.73 40.86
N ASN A 444 -26.14 3.16 41.74
CA ASN A 444 -26.11 3.45 43.18
C ASN A 444 -25.07 2.65 43.98
N ARG A 445 -24.17 1.90 43.33
CA ARG A 445 -23.17 1.11 44.05
C ARG A 445 -22.02 1.99 44.56
N PRO A 446 -21.30 1.57 45.62
CA PRO A 446 -20.18 2.36 46.13
C PRO A 446 -19.00 2.39 45.16
N ASP A 447 -18.28 3.51 45.14
CA ASP A 447 -16.98 3.63 44.46
C ASP A 447 -16.00 2.55 44.95
N ILE A 448 -15.21 2.00 44.03
CA ILE A 448 -14.17 1.03 44.36
C ILE A 448 -12.79 1.63 44.08
N GLN A 449 -11.85 1.45 45.00
CA GLN A 449 -10.45 1.84 44.82
C GLN A 449 -9.51 0.66 45.08
N ARG A 450 -8.57 0.43 44.15
CA ARG A 450 -7.54 -0.60 44.24
C ARG A 450 -6.16 0.06 44.23
N ASN A 451 -5.33 -0.27 45.21
CA ASN A 451 -3.95 0.22 45.34
C ASN A 451 -2.97 -0.96 45.40
N LEU A 452 -2.03 -1.02 44.48
CA LEU A 452 -1.11 -2.14 44.32
C LEU A 452 0.34 -1.67 44.08
N PRO A 453 1.29 -2.01 44.97
CA PRO A 453 2.70 -1.92 44.63
C PRO A 453 3.06 -3.05 43.66
N ILE A 454 3.89 -2.74 42.66
CA ILE A 454 4.40 -3.70 41.67
C ILE A 454 5.92 -3.59 41.70
N VAL A 455 6.59 -4.70 41.94
CA VAL A 455 8.05 -4.79 41.93
C VAL A 455 8.45 -5.74 40.82
N SER A 456 9.39 -5.31 39.98
CA SER A 456 10.01 -6.20 39.00
C SER A 456 11.51 -6.02 38.95
N VAL A 457 12.23 -7.09 38.63
CA VAL A 457 13.68 -7.07 38.42
C VAL A 457 13.97 -7.82 37.13
N ASP A 458 14.43 -7.08 36.12
CA ASP A 458 14.87 -7.63 34.84
C ASP A 458 16.40 -7.72 34.81
N SER A 459 16.92 -8.91 34.57
CA SER A 459 18.37 -9.15 34.55
C SER A 459 18.74 -10.07 33.41
N GLY A 460 19.88 -9.80 32.78
CA GLY A 460 20.35 -10.60 31.66
C GLY A 460 21.86 -10.51 31.49
N LEU A 461 22.42 -11.57 30.92
CA LEU A 461 23.84 -11.65 30.55
C LEU A 461 23.96 -11.88 29.05
N VAL A 462 25.10 -11.54 28.47
CA VAL A 462 25.43 -11.78 27.07
C VAL A 462 26.83 -12.37 27.01
N PHE A 463 26.92 -13.65 26.67
CA PHE A 463 28.18 -14.35 26.45
C PHE A 463 28.43 -14.48 24.95
N GLN A 464 29.50 -13.88 24.44
CA GLN A 464 29.88 -13.97 23.05
C GLN A 464 31.04 -14.96 22.86
N LYS A 465 30.92 -15.83 21.86
CA LYS A 465 31.99 -16.70 21.38
C LYS A 465 32.26 -16.42 19.90
N ASN A 466 33.43 -15.88 19.60
CA ASN A 466 33.89 -15.70 18.23
C ASN A 466 34.15 -17.05 17.56
N GLN A 467 33.92 -17.11 16.26
CA GLN A 467 34.17 -18.25 15.38
C GLN A 467 35.20 -17.86 14.30
N SER A 468 35.54 -18.81 13.44
CA SER A 468 36.39 -18.53 12.28
C SER A 468 35.74 -17.50 11.37
N GLU A 469 36.58 -16.76 10.63
CA GLU A 469 36.14 -15.82 9.58
C GLU A 469 35.29 -14.63 10.07
N GLY A 470 35.34 -14.30 11.37
CA GLY A 470 34.63 -13.13 11.92
C GLY A 470 33.17 -13.39 12.30
N ALA A 471 32.66 -14.60 12.06
CA ALA A 471 31.37 -15.03 12.59
C ALA A 471 31.41 -15.14 14.13
N TYR A 472 30.27 -15.05 14.80
CA TYR A 472 30.19 -15.19 16.25
C TYR A 472 28.83 -15.72 16.70
N LYS A 473 28.79 -16.26 17.92
CA LYS A 473 27.54 -16.70 18.57
C LYS A 473 27.38 -16.00 19.91
N THR A 474 26.14 -15.72 20.29
CA THR A 474 25.79 -15.20 21.61
C THR A 474 24.94 -16.22 22.37
N ILE A 475 25.13 -16.29 23.68
CA ILE A 475 24.24 -16.99 24.62
C ILE A 475 23.77 -15.95 25.64
N GLU A 476 22.46 -15.80 25.76
CA GLU A 476 21.78 -14.71 26.43
C GLU A 476 20.78 -15.27 27.45
N PRO A 477 21.21 -15.65 28.67
CA PRO A 477 20.29 -15.98 29.74
C PRO A 477 19.63 -14.70 30.28
N ARG A 478 18.32 -14.78 30.55
CA ARG A 478 17.52 -13.70 31.12
C ARG A 478 16.66 -14.24 32.25
N LEU A 479 16.68 -13.53 33.38
CA LEU A 479 15.85 -13.78 34.55
C LEU A 479 15.00 -12.54 34.80
N PHE A 480 13.70 -12.73 34.94
CA PHE A 480 12.74 -11.67 35.24
C PHE A 480 11.87 -12.07 36.42
N TYR A 481 12.04 -11.39 37.55
CA TYR A 481 11.23 -11.60 38.74
C TYR A 481 10.14 -10.53 38.83
N THR A 482 8.93 -10.92 39.21
CA THR A 482 7.82 -9.98 39.45
C THR A 482 7.07 -10.34 40.73
N TYR A 483 6.80 -9.32 41.54
CA TYR A 483 5.96 -9.39 42.72
C TYR A 483 4.85 -8.34 42.69
N VAL A 484 3.60 -8.80 42.80
CA VAL A 484 2.37 -8.01 42.93
C VAL A 484 1.49 -8.70 43.97
N PRO A 485 1.19 -8.06 45.12
CA PRO A 485 0.42 -8.69 46.18
C PRO A 485 -1.03 -8.91 45.75
N TYR A 486 -1.65 -9.96 46.30
CA TYR A 486 -3.07 -10.23 46.09
C TYR A 486 -3.95 -9.10 46.64
N ARG A 487 -4.91 -8.68 45.82
CA ARG A 487 -6.08 -7.89 46.22
C ARG A 487 -7.29 -8.51 45.57
N ASP A 488 -8.36 -8.64 46.36
CA ASP A 488 -9.65 -9.07 45.82
C ASP A 488 -10.19 -8.01 44.86
N GLN A 489 -10.64 -8.48 43.69
CA GLN A 489 -11.08 -7.69 42.55
C GLN A 489 -12.39 -8.25 41.98
N SER A 490 -13.06 -9.17 42.69
CA SER A 490 -14.33 -9.78 42.27
C SER A 490 -15.42 -8.74 41.98
N ASP A 491 -15.43 -7.66 42.75
CA ASP A 491 -16.46 -6.63 42.71
C ASP A 491 -16.23 -5.58 41.62
N ILE A 492 -15.08 -5.64 40.91
CA ILE A 492 -14.77 -4.76 39.78
C ILE A 492 -15.31 -5.41 38.50
N PRO A 493 -16.28 -4.81 37.79
CA PRO A 493 -16.74 -5.31 36.50
C PRO A 493 -15.62 -5.34 35.45
N ILE A 494 -15.81 -6.14 34.40
CA ILE A 494 -14.89 -6.17 33.25
C ILE A 494 -15.41 -5.20 32.18
N PHE A 495 -14.62 -4.18 31.86
CA PHE A 495 -14.89 -3.19 30.82
C PHE A 495 -13.98 -3.40 29.60
N ASP A 496 -12.66 -3.45 29.80
CA ASP A 496 -11.63 -3.57 28.76
C ASP A 496 -10.54 -4.61 29.05
N SER A 497 -10.63 -5.33 30.17
CA SER A 497 -9.71 -6.42 30.50
C SER A 497 -10.07 -7.76 29.86
N ARG A 498 -9.09 -8.36 29.19
CA ARG A 498 -9.09 -9.75 28.70
C ARG A 498 -7.74 -10.39 29.01
N GLU A 499 -7.73 -11.70 29.21
CA GLU A 499 -6.47 -12.42 29.38
C GLU A 499 -5.71 -12.47 28.06
N LEU A 500 -4.45 -12.06 28.10
CA LEU A 500 -3.57 -12.06 26.95
C LEU A 500 -3.20 -13.50 26.61
N SER A 501 -3.14 -13.80 25.30
CA SER A 501 -2.72 -15.12 24.86
C SER A 501 -1.25 -15.36 25.21
N PHE A 502 -0.97 -16.33 26.08
CA PHE A 502 0.39 -16.69 26.50
C PHE A 502 1.35 -16.86 25.32
N GLY A 503 2.53 -16.25 25.43
CA GLY A 503 3.60 -16.23 24.43
C GLY A 503 4.85 -15.54 24.96
N SER A 504 5.93 -15.50 24.17
CA SER A 504 7.25 -15.08 24.65
C SER A 504 7.29 -13.67 25.24
N ALA A 505 6.44 -12.76 24.76
CA ALA A 505 6.31 -11.41 25.33
C ALA A 505 5.82 -11.42 26.79
N LEU A 506 4.93 -12.34 27.16
CA LEU A 506 4.35 -12.42 28.52
C LEU A 506 5.33 -12.96 29.56
N LEU A 507 6.44 -13.58 29.15
CA LEU A 507 7.52 -13.98 30.07
C LEU A 507 8.08 -12.77 30.84
N PHE A 508 8.02 -11.57 30.26
CA PHE A 508 8.70 -10.39 30.80
C PHE A 508 7.73 -9.24 31.08
N GLN A 509 6.48 -9.55 31.44
CA GLN A 509 5.44 -8.57 31.76
C GLN A 509 4.99 -8.67 33.22
N THR A 510 4.52 -7.55 33.75
CA THR A 510 3.99 -7.42 35.12
C THR A 510 2.47 -7.55 35.22
N ASN A 511 1.81 -7.88 34.11
CA ASN A 511 0.37 -8.18 34.08
C ASN A 511 0.07 -9.14 32.92
N ARG A 512 -0.85 -10.09 33.11
CA ARG A 512 -1.32 -10.99 32.04
C ARG A 512 -2.62 -10.54 31.38
N PHE A 513 -3.25 -9.49 31.90
CA PHE A 513 -4.51 -8.95 31.40
C PHE A 513 -4.27 -7.66 30.60
N SER A 514 -5.11 -7.41 29.60
CA SER A 514 -5.25 -6.08 29.00
C SER A 514 -5.97 -5.13 29.96
N GLY A 515 -5.89 -3.82 29.71
CA GLY A 515 -6.63 -2.81 30.46
C GLY A 515 -6.24 -2.71 31.94
N ALA A 516 -7.13 -2.14 32.75
CA ALA A 516 -6.89 -1.92 34.18
C ALA A 516 -7.87 -2.65 35.11
N ASP A 517 -8.94 -3.27 34.60
CA ASP A 517 -9.95 -3.92 35.43
C ASP A 517 -9.40 -5.11 36.21
N ARG A 518 -8.41 -5.80 35.63
CA ARG A 518 -7.67 -6.88 36.31
C ARG A 518 -6.17 -6.59 36.33
N GLN A 519 -5.62 -6.55 37.55
CA GLN A 519 -4.18 -6.58 37.80
C GLN A 519 -3.85 -7.92 38.45
N SER A 520 -2.98 -8.68 37.80
CA SER A 520 -2.56 -10.00 38.25
C SER A 520 -1.88 -9.92 39.61
N ASP A 521 -2.24 -10.82 40.52
CA ASP A 521 -1.39 -11.19 41.64
C ASP A 521 -0.25 -12.06 41.13
N MET A 522 0.98 -11.72 41.50
CA MET A 522 2.17 -12.34 40.94
C MET A 522 3.21 -12.50 42.05
N ASN A 523 3.72 -13.71 42.20
CA ASN A 523 4.99 -13.97 42.87
C ASN A 523 5.69 -15.02 42.01
N GLN A 524 6.47 -14.56 41.04
CA GLN A 524 6.93 -15.43 39.96
C GLN A 524 8.29 -15.01 39.40
N ALA A 525 9.02 -15.99 38.86
CA ALA A 525 10.27 -15.79 38.14
C ALA A 525 10.19 -16.43 36.76
N SER A 526 10.48 -15.64 35.74
CA SER A 526 10.62 -16.12 34.37
C SER A 526 12.08 -16.32 34.04
N LEU A 527 12.39 -17.50 33.51
CA LEU A 527 13.73 -17.85 33.04
C LEU A 527 13.65 -18.06 31.53
N ALA A 528 14.57 -17.44 30.80
CA ALA A 528 14.72 -17.69 29.38
C ALA A 528 16.19 -17.77 28.99
N LEU A 529 16.48 -18.60 27.99
CA LEU A 529 17.79 -18.73 27.39
C LEU A 529 17.64 -18.53 25.89
N THR A 530 18.33 -17.52 25.35
CA THR A 530 18.40 -17.28 23.91
C THR A 530 19.81 -17.56 23.41
N GLN A 531 19.93 -18.21 22.26
CA GLN A 531 21.20 -18.32 21.55
C GLN A 531 21.04 -17.78 20.14
N ARG A 532 22.00 -16.98 19.69
CA ARG A 532 22.02 -16.41 18.34
C ARG A 532 23.32 -16.74 17.64
N SER A 533 23.29 -16.83 16.31
CA SER A 533 24.46 -16.99 15.47
C SER A 533 24.48 -15.90 14.42
N TYR A 534 25.63 -15.30 14.23
CA TYR A 534 25.88 -14.23 13.27
C TYR A 534 26.99 -14.63 12.31
N ASP A 535 26.88 -14.17 11.06
CA ASP A 535 27.98 -14.26 10.11
C ASP A 535 28.98 -13.10 10.28
N ALA A 536 30.02 -13.10 9.44
CA ALA A 536 31.07 -12.07 9.45
C ALA A 536 30.55 -10.66 9.17
N GLY A 537 29.42 -10.53 8.48
CA GLY A 537 28.76 -9.26 8.20
C GLY A 537 27.84 -8.78 9.32
N GLY A 538 27.72 -9.55 10.41
CA GLY A 538 26.81 -9.27 11.52
C GLY A 538 25.35 -9.62 11.23
N GLN A 539 25.06 -10.34 10.14
CA GLN A 539 23.72 -10.81 9.86
C GLN A 539 23.41 -12.06 10.69
N GLU A 540 22.28 -12.05 11.38
CA GLU A 540 21.81 -13.20 12.14
C GLU A 540 21.41 -14.35 11.19
N ARG A 541 21.98 -15.54 11.42
CA ARG A 541 21.78 -16.76 10.61
C ARG A 541 20.78 -17.72 11.24
N TRP A 542 20.70 -17.73 12.57
CA TRP A 542 19.66 -18.41 13.31
C TRP A 542 19.61 -17.94 14.75
N ASN A 543 18.46 -18.10 15.38
CA ASN A 543 18.28 -17.93 16.81
C ASN A 543 17.34 -19.02 17.36
N TRP A 544 17.54 -19.41 18.61
CA TRP A 544 16.48 -20.06 19.38
C TRP A 544 16.33 -19.41 20.75
N THR A 545 15.12 -19.48 21.29
CA THR A 545 14.77 -19.07 22.65
C THR A 545 13.97 -20.17 23.30
N ILE A 546 14.36 -20.59 24.50
CA ILE A 546 13.53 -21.38 25.39
C ILE A 546 13.21 -20.57 26.64
N GLY A 547 11.97 -20.61 27.13
CA GLY A 547 11.62 -19.92 28.37
C GLY A 547 10.35 -20.43 29.04
N GLN A 548 10.28 -20.20 30.35
CA GLN A 548 9.18 -20.62 31.21
C GLN A 548 9.03 -19.65 32.38
N ILE A 549 7.82 -19.55 32.94
CA ILE A 549 7.55 -18.88 34.21
C ILE A 549 7.39 -19.94 35.30
N ASN A 550 8.07 -19.75 36.42
CA ASN A 550 7.85 -20.47 37.66
C ASN A 550 7.02 -19.59 38.60
N TYR A 551 5.89 -20.11 39.08
CA TYR A 551 5.00 -19.44 40.02
C TYR A 551 5.30 -19.94 41.44
N PHE A 552 5.52 -19.01 42.38
CA PHE A 552 5.78 -19.31 43.78
C PHE A 552 4.52 -19.26 44.65
N GLU A 553 3.45 -18.65 44.15
CA GLU A 553 2.13 -18.58 44.77
C GLU A 553 1.04 -18.83 43.72
N ASP A 554 -0.12 -19.32 44.19
CA ASP A 554 -1.30 -19.55 43.36
C ASP A 554 -1.84 -18.24 42.80
N GLN A 555 -2.38 -18.30 41.58
CA GLN A 555 -2.94 -17.13 40.89
C GLN A 555 -4.43 -16.99 41.19
N LYS A 556 -4.76 -16.03 42.05
CA LYS A 556 -6.11 -15.84 42.58
C LYS A 556 -6.96 -14.89 41.73
N VAL A 557 -6.37 -13.90 41.07
CA VAL A 557 -7.09 -12.92 40.25
C VAL A 557 -7.35 -13.51 38.86
N GLN A 558 -8.61 -13.78 38.54
CA GLN A 558 -9.06 -14.37 37.26
C GLN A 558 -10.19 -13.55 36.63
N ILE A 559 -10.47 -13.76 35.34
CA ILE A 559 -11.57 -13.07 34.62
C ILE A 559 -12.89 -13.84 34.72
N ASN A 560 -12.90 -15.16 34.67
CA ASN A 560 -14.12 -15.98 34.74
C ASN A 560 -13.90 -17.38 35.38
N ASP A 561 -12.72 -17.63 35.95
CA ASP A 561 -12.31 -18.95 36.41
C ASP A 561 -12.01 -18.94 37.91
N ALA A 562 -12.05 -20.13 38.52
CA ALA A 562 -11.55 -20.33 39.88
C ALA A 562 -10.04 -20.02 39.95
N PRO A 563 -9.50 -19.68 41.14
CA PRO A 563 -8.06 -19.54 41.36
C PRO A 563 -7.30 -20.71 40.73
N GLN A 564 -6.24 -20.41 40.00
CA GLN A 564 -5.42 -21.42 39.35
C GLN A 564 -4.23 -21.78 40.23
N THR A 565 -4.15 -23.06 40.59
CA THR A 565 -3.05 -23.66 41.33
C THR A 565 -2.07 -24.29 40.34
N ILE A 566 -1.37 -23.45 39.59
CA ILE A 566 -0.32 -23.88 38.65
C ILE A 566 1.04 -23.43 39.16
N THR A 567 2.03 -24.32 39.11
CA THR A 567 3.40 -24.02 39.57
C THR A 567 4.29 -23.50 38.45
N GLN A 568 3.91 -23.75 37.19
CA GLN A 568 4.68 -23.40 36.01
C GLN A 568 3.78 -23.02 34.83
N SER A 569 4.26 -22.11 33.99
CA SER A 569 3.66 -21.84 32.67
C SER A 569 4.01 -22.93 31.67
N PRO A 570 3.36 -22.95 30.49
CA PRO A 570 3.88 -23.69 29.35
C PRO A 570 5.33 -23.26 29.03
N ILE A 571 6.15 -24.22 28.64
CA ILE A 571 7.49 -23.97 28.08
C ILE A 571 7.30 -23.45 26.67
N ILE A 572 7.92 -22.31 26.37
CA ILE A 572 7.99 -21.74 25.03
C ILE A 572 9.33 -22.13 24.42
N PHE A 573 9.29 -22.63 23.19
CA PHE A 573 10.47 -22.84 22.37
C PHE A 573 10.26 -22.20 20.99
N ASP A 574 11.03 -21.14 20.72
CA ASP A 574 11.05 -20.45 19.43
C ASP A 574 12.40 -20.72 18.75
N TYR A 575 12.39 -21.04 17.45
CA TYR A 575 13.57 -21.20 16.61
C TYR A 575 13.35 -20.51 15.27
N ASN A 576 14.30 -19.70 14.84
CA ASN A 576 14.32 -19.07 13.53
C ASN A 576 15.63 -19.40 12.82
N LEU A 577 15.54 -19.72 11.54
CA LEU A 577 16.68 -20.05 10.68
C LEU A 577 16.63 -19.17 9.43
N PHE A 578 17.74 -18.51 9.14
CA PHE A 578 18.00 -17.68 7.96
C PHE A 578 19.22 -18.26 7.23
N LEU A 579 19.01 -19.39 6.56
CA LEU A 579 20.10 -20.17 5.93
C LEU A 579 20.79 -19.36 4.81
N SER A 580 20.02 -18.57 4.05
CA SER A 580 20.50 -17.66 3.01
C SER A 580 19.47 -16.56 2.73
N ARG A 581 19.74 -15.66 1.78
CA ARG A 581 18.74 -14.71 1.26
C ARG A 581 17.51 -15.39 0.63
N TYR A 582 17.61 -16.70 0.34
CA TYR A 582 16.59 -17.49 -0.31
C TYR A 582 15.80 -18.39 0.62
N TRP A 583 16.34 -18.77 1.78
CA TRP A 583 15.69 -19.77 2.64
C TRP A 583 15.57 -19.24 4.07
N SER A 584 14.34 -19.22 4.56
CA SER A 584 14.05 -18.99 5.97
C SER A 584 13.08 -20.03 6.50
N ALA A 585 13.24 -20.40 7.77
CA ALA A 585 12.33 -21.30 8.48
C ALA A 585 12.10 -20.80 9.90
N GLY A 586 10.96 -21.17 10.48
CA GLY A 586 10.61 -20.84 11.84
C GLY A 586 9.81 -21.97 12.49
N LEU A 587 10.07 -22.21 13.76
CA LEU A 587 9.36 -23.15 14.61
C LEU A 587 9.03 -22.44 15.94
N SER A 588 7.78 -22.56 16.39
CA SER A 588 7.34 -22.06 17.70
C SER A 588 6.47 -23.13 18.34
N LEU A 589 6.81 -23.55 19.56
CA LEU A 589 6.14 -24.61 20.30
C LEU A 589 5.84 -24.11 21.72
N HIS A 590 4.61 -24.34 22.18
CA HIS A 590 4.19 -24.06 23.55
C HIS A 590 3.71 -25.37 24.18
N TYR A 591 4.50 -25.91 25.11
CA TYR A 591 4.23 -27.20 25.76
C TYR A 591 3.85 -26.99 27.22
N ASN A 592 2.64 -27.41 27.60
CA ASN A 592 2.16 -27.33 28.97
C ASN A 592 2.56 -28.63 29.70
N GLU A 593 3.52 -28.52 30.63
CA GLU A 593 4.01 -29.66 31.42
C GLU A 593 2.95 -30.18 32.40
N ASN A 594 2.14 -29.29 32.99
CA ASN A 594 1.11 -29.66 33.97
C ASN A 594 0.05 -30.59 33.35
N GLU A 595 -0.29 -30.36 32.08
CA GLU A 595 -1.26 -31.16 31.33
C GLU A 595 -0.61 -32.17 30.37
N SER A 596 0.73 -32.25 30.35
CA SER A 596 1.51 -33.11 29.45
C SER A 596 1.08 -33.02 27.97
N GLN A 597 0.85 -31.79 27.50
CA GLN A 597 0.30 -31.58 26.16
C GLN A 597 0.87 -30.36 25.45
N LEU A 598 0.97 -30.46 24.13
CA LEU A 598 1.25 -29.30 23.28
C LEU A 598 -0.02 -28.44 23.15
N GLU A 599 0.08 -27.17 23.51
CA GLU A 599 -1.01 -26.20 23.40
C GLU A 599 -0.98 -25.46 22.06
N ARG A 600 0.22 -25.10 21.59
CA ARG A 600 0.42 -24.35 20.34
C ARG A 600 1.64 -24.83 19.59
N GLY A 601 1.54 -24.82 18.27
CA GLY A 601 2.62 -25.11 17.35
C GLY A 601 2.51 -24.24 16.10
N LEU A 602 3.61 -23.65 15.67
CA LEU A 602 3.72 -22.97 14.39
C LEU A 602 5.01 -23.43 13.73
N PHE A 603 4.89 -24.05 12.57
CA PHE A 603 6.02 -24.30 11.68
C PHE A 603 5.83 -23.46 10.41
N ARG A 604 6.89 -22.81 9.94
CA ARG A 604 6.89 -22.06 8.68
C ARG A 604 8.20 -22.26 7.95
N ILE A 605 8.12 -22.32 6.63
CA ILE A 605 9.29 -22.30 5.74
C ILE A 605 8.96 -21.42 4.54
N GLN A 606 9.95 -20.63 4.12
CA GLN A 606 9.85 -19.75 2.98
C GLN A 606 11.10 -19.92 2.10
N HIS A 607 10.85 -20.09 0.80
CA HIS A 607 11.87 -20.08 -0.23
C HIS A 607 11.61 -18.93 -1.21
N LYS A 608 12.62 -18.10 -1.46
CA LYS A 608 12.63 -17.07 -2.50
C LYS A 608 13.62 -17.44 -3.60
N THR A 609 13.40 -16.94 -4.80
CA THR A 609 14.32 -17.09 -5.95
C THR A 609 14.65 -15.73 -6.54
N ASP A 610 15.73 -15.62 -7.32
CA ASP A 610 16.14 -14.35 -7.94
C ASP A 610 15.10 -13.81 -8.93
N ASN A 611 14.34 -14.70 -9.59
CA ASN A 611 13.31 -14.32 -10.58
C ASN A 611 11.95 -14.01 -9.94
N SER A 612 11.95 -13.48 -8.71
CA SER A 612 10.75 -13.16 -7.92
C SER A 612 9.83 -14.35 -7.62
N GLY A 613 10.32 -15.59 -7.76
CA GLY A 613 9.57 -16.77 -7.32
C GLY A 613 9.58 -16.90 -5.80
N LEU A 614 8.48 -17.37 -5.23
CA LEU A 614 8.23 -17.42 -3.79
C LEU A 614 7.45 -18.68 -3.44
N TYR A 615 7.86 -19.40 -2.41
CA TYR A 615 7.19 -20.61 -1.94
C TYR A 615 7.10 -20.54 -0.42
N ASN A 616 5.90 -20.66 0.13
CA ASN A 616 5.65 -20.69 1.56
C ASN A 616 4.92 -21.98 1.91
N LEU A 617 5.28 -22.56 3.04
CA LEU A 617 4.53 -23.61 3.70
C LEU A 617 4.48 -23.29 5.18
N ALA A 618 3.29 -23.38 5.77
CA ALA A 618 3.08 -23.21 7.19
C ALA A 618 2.10 -24.24 7.73
N TYR A 619 2.36 -24.70 8.95
CA TYR A 619 1.46 -25.52 9.74
C TYR A 619 1.18 -24.80 11.05
N ARG A 620 -0.10 -24.59 11.36
CA ARG A 620 -0.57 -23.86 12.55
C ARG A 620 -1.44 -24.78 13.38
N PHE A 621 -1.06 -24.95 14.63
CA PHE A 621 -1.77 -25.74 15.61
C PHE A 621 -2.02 -24.91 16.87
N ARG A 622 -3.27 -24.92 17.32
CA ARG A 622 -3.69 -24.42 18.63
C ARG A 622 -4.75 -25.40 19.14
N ARG A 623 -4.41 -26.11 20.21
CA ARG A 623 -5.27 -27.16 20.78
C ARG A 623 -6.69 -26.65 20.98
N SER A 624 -7.66 -27.46 20.55
CA SER A 624 -9.10 -27.18 20.62
C SER A 624 -9.56 -25.89 19.90
N LYS A 625 -8.71 -25.22 19.11
CA LYS A 625 -9.06 -24.01 18.33
C LYS A 625 -8.72 -24.14 16.85
N ILE A 626 -7.45 -24.33 16.49
CA ILE A 626 -6.96 -24.24 15.10
C ILE A 626 -6.08 -25.45 14.77
N GLU A 627 -6.27 -26.02 13.59
CA GLU A 627 -5.32 -26.98 13.00
C GLU A 627 -5.37 -26.82 11.48
N GLN A 628 -4.33 -26.18 10.92
CA GLN A 628 -4.35 -25.70 9.53
C GLN A 628 -3.00 -25.89 8.83
N PHE A 629 -3.06 -26.28 7.56
CA PHE A 629 -1.95 -26.22 6.61
C PHE A 629 -2.19 -25.06 5.65
N ASP A 630 -1.17 -24.21 5.44
CA ASP A 630 -1.20 -23.07 4.54
C ASP A 630 0.01 -23.16 3.61
N ALA A 631 -0.24 -23.41 2.33
CA ALA A 631 0.80 -23.47 1.30
C ALA A 631 0.51 -22.40 0.26
N SER A 632 1.54 -21.64 -0.14
CA SER A 632 1.41 -20.65 -1.22
C SER A 632 2.63 -20.64 -2.12
N ALA A 633 2.46 -20.45 -3.42
CA ALA A 633 3.55 -20.37 -4.37
C ALA A 633 3.30 -19.27 -5.42
N VAL A 634 4.37 -18.58 -5.80
CA VAL A 634 4.48 -17.72 -6.97
C VAL A 634 5.57 -18.35 -7.84
N ILE A 635 5.17 -18.95 -8.94
CA ILE A 635 6.00 -19.78 -9.80
C ILE A 635 6.26 -19.01 -11.10
N PRO A 636 7.46 -18.43 -11.30
CA PRO A 636 7.84 -17.82 -12.56
C PRO A 636 8.13 -18.92 -13.58
N LEU A 637 7.25 -19.10 -14.56
CA LEU A 637 7.45 -20.06 -15.65
C LEU A 637 8.52 -19.57 -16.63
N ASN A 638 8.57 -18.26 -16.84
CA ASN A 638 9.60 -17.54 -17.60
C ASN A 638 9.53 -16.03 -17.24
N GLN A 639 10.22 -15.18 -18.00
CA GLN A 639 10.24 -13.72 -17.76
C GLN A 639 8.86 -13.03 -17.93
N ARG A 640 7.90 -13.68 -18.59
CA ARG A 640 6.59 -13.11 -18.93
C ARG A 640 5.41 -13.77 -18.22
N HIS A 641 5.54 -15.02 -17.81
CA HIS A 641 4.41 -15.81 -17.31
C HIS A 641 4.67 -16.29 -15.89
N ARG A 642 3.68 -16.10 -15.01
CA ARG A 642 3.70 -16.58 -13.63
C ARG A 642 2.41 -17.27 -13.25
N ILE A 643 2.53 -18.30 -12.44
CA ILE A 643 1.39 -18.94 -11.77
C ILE A 643 1.46 -18.57 -10.31
N ILE A 644 0.30 -18.26 -9.73
CA ILE A 644 0.13 -17.99 -8.32
C ILE A 644 -0.82 -19.05 -7.77
N ALA A 645 -0.50 -19.63 -6.63
CA ALA A 645 -1.37 -20.59 -5.98
C ALA A 645 -1.31 -20.40 -4.47
N ARG A 646 -2.44 -20.60 -3.79
CA ARG A 646 -2.49 -20.72 -2.33
C ARG A 646 -3.57 -21.70 -1.94
N TRP A 647 -3.30 -22.48 -0.90
CA TRP A 647 -4.27 -23.38 -0.30
C TRP A 647 -4.10 -23.36 1.22
N ASN A 648 -5.16 -22.93 1.91
CA ASN A 648 -5.30 -22.96 3.35
C ASN A 648 -6.41 -23.96 3.71
N TYR A 649 -6.03 -25.05 4.37
CA TYR A 649 -6.90 -26.16 4.70
C TYR A 649 -6.92 -26.41 6.20
N SER A 650 -8.11 -26.55 6.78
CA SER A 650 -8.33 -26.92 8.17
C SER A 650 -8.51 -28.43 8.28
N THR A 651 -7.53 -29.12 8.88
CA THR A 651 -7.64 -30.56 9.15
C THR A 651 -8.66 -30.85 10.24
N ARG A 652 -8.85 -29.91 11.18
CA ARG A 652 -9.85 -30.06 12.25
C ARG A 652 -11.28 -30.07 11.73
N SER A 653 -11.62 -29.15 10.83
CA SER A 653 -12.98 -29.04 10.29
C SER A 653 -13.16 -29.76 8.95
N HIS A 654 -12.11 -30.40 8.43
CA HIS A 654 -12.08 -31.04 7.11
C HIS A 654 -12.58 -30.12 5.99
N LYS A 655 -12.19 -28.84 6.04
CA LYS A 655 -12.66 -27.80 5.10
C LYS A 655 -11.51 -26.96 4.58
N THR A 656 -11.58 -26.62 3.29
CA THR A 656 -10.77 -25.57 2.70
C THR A 656 -11.24 -24.22 3.24
N ILE A 657 -10.35 -23.51 3.93
CA ILE A 657 -10.62 -22.14 4.40
C ILE A 657 -10.46 -21.16 3.24
N GLU A 658 -9.42 -21.38 2.42
CA GLU A 658 -9.16 -20.57 1.24
C GLU A 658 -8.37 -21.38 0.20
N ALA A 659 -8.77 -21.29 -1.06
CA ALA A 659 -8.00 -21.75 -2.20
C ALA A 659 -7.95 -20.64 -3.25
N LEU A 660 -6.77 -20.34 -3.76
CA LEU A 660 -6.55 -19.29 -4.75
C LEU A 660 -5.67 -19.85 -5.85
N PHE A 661 -6.06 -19.59 -7.09
CA PHE A 661 -5.25 -19.85 -8.27
C PHE A 661 -5.21 -18.58 -9.11
N GLY A 662 -4.02 -18.13 -9.47
CA GLY A 662 -3.78 -16.95 -10.25
C GLY A 662 -2.86 -17.24 -11.43
N TYR A 663 -3.07 -16.52 -12.52
CA TYR A 663 -2.18 -16.48 -13.66
C TYR A 663 -1.86 -15.03 -13.98
N GLU A 664 -0.58 -14.73 -14.14
CA GLU A 664 -0.11 -13.42 -14.57
C GLU A 664 0.68 -13.53 -15.86
N HIS A 665 0.36 -12.66 -16.81
CA HIS A 665 1.15 -12.39 -17.99
C HIS A 665 1.67 -10.96 -17.94
N LYS A 666 2.98 -10.78 -18.09
CA LYS A 666 3.67 -9.50 -18.21
C LYS A 666 4.30 -9.39 -19.60
N SER A 667 3.99 -8.29 -20.29
CA SER A 667 4.68 -7.80 -21.48
C SER A 667 5.43 -6.50 -21.14
N CYS A 668 6.00 -5.82 -22.14
CA CYS A 668 6.64 -4.52 -21.97
C CYS A 668 5.63 -3.37 -21.82
N CYS A 669 4.45 -3.52 -22.41
CA CYS A 669 3.45 -2.46 -22.53
C CYS A 669 2.08 -2.82 -21.94
N TRP A 670 1.89 -4.05 -21.47
CA TRP A 670 0.67 -4.49 -20.80
C TRP A 670 0.92 -5.68 -19.88
N ALA A 671 0.03 -5.88 -18.92
CA ALA A 671 -0.07 -7.07 -18.10
C ALA A 671 -1.51 -7.57 -18.03
N PHE A 672 -1.69 -8.86 -17.82
CA PHE A 672 -2.97 -9.50 -17.56
C PHE A 672 -2.89 -10.37 -16.34
N ARG A 673 -3.87 -10.27 -15.46
CA ARG A 673 -4.01 -11.08 -14.25
C ARG A 673 -5.38 -11.71 -14.23
N LEU A 674 -5.42 -13.01 -13.97
CA LEU A 674 -6.66 -13.75 -13.74
C LEU A 674 -6.52 -14.50 -12.44
N VAL A 675 -7.42 -14.27 -11.49
CA VAL A 675 -7.42 -14.92 -10.18
C VAL A 675 -8.78 -15.56 -9.94
N ALA A 676 -8.78 -16.88 -9.75
CA ALA A 676 -9.90 -17.65 -9.25
C ALA A 676 -9.68 -17.92 -7.76
N ARG A 677 -10.73 -17.74 -6.95
CA ARG A 677 -10.64 -17.89 -5.50
C ARG A 677 -11.89 -18.54 -4.93
N HIS A 678 -11.67 -19.45 -4.00
CA HIS A 678 -12.67 -20.01 -3.10
C HIS A 678 -12.30 -19.62 -1.67
N TYR A 679 -13.22 -19.09 -0.88
CA TYR A 679 -12.95 -18.73 0.51
C TYR A 679 -14.18 -18.86 1.41
N LEU A 680 -13.93 -19.15 2.69
CA LEU A 680 -14.94 -19.11 3.74
C LEU A 680 -15.26 -17.65 4.10
N VAL A 681 -16.54 -17.28 4.01
CA VAL A 681 -17.05 -15.92 4.25
C VAL A 681 -17.31 -15.69 5.74
N ASP A 682 -17.93 -16.67 6.40
CA ASP A 682 -18.37 -16.58 7.78
C ASP A 682 -18.08 -17.87 8.59
N GLU A 683 -18.37 -17.83 9.89
CA GLU A 683 -18.21 -19.00 10.77
C GLU A 683 -19.34 -20.04 10.62
N THR A 684 -20.44 -19.74 9.91
CA THR A 684 -21.54 -20.69 9.69
C THR A 684 -21.18 -21.76 8.65
N GLY A 685 -20.15 -21.49 7.83
CA GLY A 685 -19.74 -22.36 6.75
C GLY A 685 -20.05 -21.81 5.37
N LEU A 686 -20.54 -20.57 5.26
CA LEU A 686 -20.82 -19.93 3.98
C LEU A 686 -19.52 -19.75 3.20
N THR A 687 -19.48 -20.21 1.97
CA THR A 687 -18.32 -20.08 1.09
C THR A 687 -18.65 -19.22 -0.12
N ASN A 688 -17.68 -18.46 -0.61
CA ASN A 688 -17.78 -17.71 -1.85
C ASN A 688 -16.74 -18.18 -2.86
N ASN A 689 -17.16 -18.25 -4.12
CA ASN A 689 -16.28 -18.48 -5.26
C ASN A 689 -16.28 -17.20 -6.11
N GLY A 690 -15.11 -16.69 -6.45
CA GLY A 690 -14.95 -15.47 -7.24
C GLY A 690 -13.90 -15.62 -8.32
N ILE A 691 -14.14 -14.96 -9.45
CA ILE A 691 -13.18 -14.80 -10.54
C ILE A 691 -12.93 -13.30 -10.73
N TYR A 692 -11.65 -12.94 -10.71
CA TYR A 692 -11.16 -11.57 -10.81
C TYR A 692 -10.22 -11.50 -12.01
N ALA A 693 -10.46 -10.55 -12.91
CA ALA A 693 -9.61 -10.31 -14.06
C ALA A 693 -9.16 -8.85 -14.07
N GLU A 694 -7.90 -8.63 -14.42
CA GLU A 694 -7.31 -7.31 -14.61
C GLU A 694 -6.46 -7.30 -15.89
N ILE A 695 -6.60 -6.27 -16.72
CA ILE A 695 -5.68 -5.94 -17.81
C ILE A 695 -5.07 -4.57 -17.52
N GLN A 696 -3.79 -4.52 -17.23
CA GLN A 696 -3.07 -3.27 -17.02
C GLN A 696 -2.37 -2.85 -18.33
N LEU A 697 -2.64 -1.65 -18.82
CA LEU A 697 -1.97 -1.06 -19.98
C LEU A 697 -0.99 -0.01 -19.47
N ASN A 698 0.30 -0.18 -19.79
CA ASN A 698 1.32 0.77 -19.35
C ASN A 698 1.04 2.16 -19.94
N GLY A 699 1.05 3.19 -19.11
CA GLY A 699 0.70 4.57 -19.49
C GLY A 699 -0.80 4.89 -19.59
N LEU A 700 -1.71 3.91 -19.48
CA LEU A 700 -3.16 4.12 -19.57
C LEU A 700 -3.94 3.73 -18.31
N GLY A 701 -3.39 2.85 -17.46
CA GLY A 701 -4.05 2.38 -16.22
C GLY A 701 -4.47 0.90 -16.28
N SER A 702 -5.32 0.44 -15.37
CA SER A 702 -5.80 -0.95 -15.32
C SER A 702 -7.30 -1.10 -15.51
N LEU A 703 -7.70 -2.04 -16.38
CA LEU A 703 -9.06 -2.52 -16.65
C LEU A 703 -9.38 -3.69 -15.74
N GLY A 704 -10.56 -3.71 -15.11
CA GLY A 704 -11.01 -4.83 -14.27
C GLY A 704 -10.86 -4.60 -12.76
N ARG A 705 -10.99 -5.68 -11.98
CA ARG A 705 -10.89 -5.62 -10.50
C ARG A 705 -9.48 -5.98 -10.07
N ASP A 706 -8.77 -5.00 -9.53
CA ASP A 706 -7.38 -5.13 -9.07
C ASP A 706 -7.24 -6.24 -7.99
N PRO A 707 -6.59 -7.38 -8.29
CA PRO A 707 -6.38 -8.45 -7.34
C PRO A 707 -5.10 -8.25 -6.50
N ARG A 708 -4.32 -7.18 -6.70
CA ARG A 708 -3.01 -6.99 -6.06
C ARG A 708 -3.12 -6.90 -4.55
N GLU A 709 -4.07 -6.13 -4.03
CA GLU A 709 -4.28 -6.02 -2.59
C GLU A 709 -4.67 -7.39 -1.98
N LEU A 710 -5.54 -8.13 -2.67
CA LEU A 710 -5.91 -9.50 -2.29
C LEU A 710 -4.68 -10.42 -2.25
N LEU A 711 -3.83 -10.39 -3.27
CA LEU A 711 -2.63 -11.22 -3.35
C LEU A 711 -1.60 -10.85 -2.29
N GLN A 712 -1.38 -9.56 -2.05
CA GLN A 712 -0.47 -9.05 -1.01
C GLN A 712 -0.94 -9.42 0.40
N GLN A 713 -2.25 -9.35 0.68
CA GLN A 713 -2.83 -9.76 1.95
C GLN A 713 -2.80 -11.29 2.13
N SER A 714 -2.96 -12.05 1.04
CA SER A 714 -3.09 -13.51 1.08
C SER A 714 -1.74 -14.24 1.07
N ILE A 715 -0.71 -13.70 0.41
CA ILE A 715 0.56 -14.39 0.18
C ILE A 715 1.70 -13.59 0.81
N LEU A 716 2.23 -14.10 1.92
CA LEU A 716 3.34 -13.47 2.64
C LEU A 716 4.58 -13.32 1.76
N GLY A 717 4.98 -12.08 1.50
CA GLY A 717 6.17 -11.74 0.72
C GLY A 717 5.92 -11.58 -0.78
N TYR A 718 4.67 -11.66 -1.24
CA TYR A 718 4.30 -11.33 -2.62
C TYR A 718 4.64 -9.87 -2.93
N GLN A 719 5.29 -9.65 -4.06
CA GLN A 719 5.63 -8.33 -4.58
C GLN A 719 5.15 -8.25 -6.03
N GLU A 720 4.54 -7.12 -6.36
CA GLU A 720 4.18 -6.83 -7.74
C GLU A 720 5.44 -6.43 -8.51
N THR A 721 5.51 -6.84 -9.78
CA THR A 721 6.70 -6.65 -10.61
C THR A 721 6.39 -6.01 -11.96
N PHE A 722 5.17 -5.51 -12.19
CA PHE A 722 4.78 -4.99 -13.50
C PHE A 722 5.20 -3.53 -13.64
#